data_AF-A0A933Z5M6-F1
#
_entry.id   AF-A0A933Z5M6-F1
#
_cell.length_a   1.000
_cell.length_b   1.000
_cell.length_c   1.000
_cell.angle_alpha   90.00
_cell.angle_beta   90.00
_cell.angle_gamma   90.00
#
_symmetry.space_group_name_H-M   'P 1'
#
loop_
_entity.id
_entity.type
_entity.pdbx_description
1 polymer ?
#
loop_
_entity_poly.entity_id
_entity_poly.type
_entity_poly.pdbx_seq_one_letter_code
_entity_poly.pdbx_strand_id
1 'polypeptide(L)'
;MPFRGPQPLPRKQAVKAANKQQILLGNEAIARGLIEAGLHFMTAYPGTPSSEILPAVVRFGAELKQPPYCEWSVNEKAALETALAAAYTGKRAACAMKQVGLNVALDPVMSAAYIGVVGGFIIISADDPGPHSSQTEQDSRLLAHFAKLPVFDPDSPAQARDLIAPAFALSEKYQIPVMLRPTLRVCHARQDITLGKPLLLKRPANFQRDPFRWAAIPKMRLALHHKLNGKLAAIAQDVAADPALNIWHRQPLARKAPLGILSSGVAAALARDVLAELGLDVEDGPLPFLQTAVPYPLPLAPIQRLLASCSRVLVLEETEPVLELLSPQRERLWGRHSGHVPSAGELTPDALYEVLERALKEAKVKTPRPRGRLLTVPDQAPPRRPNLCAGCAHRAAFFAMRRVFPRGIYPGDIGCYTLGLNQGAVDTCHDMGASVTFAAALSRVYQLDGQAQPVVATIGDSTFFHSGTTGLINAVHNGARFVLLILDNQTTSMTGMQPTPETGLTADGHPGHRVDLLELVKGCGVGQIEQADPYDLPGFFKVLRRAKRHVAKPEGGVAVVIARHACVAKDRGLAIPRQIPVEVLAAARPAPPVFSPQVAACADCGRCVAICPVGALKRTGKGRVKVDKKKCLSCRLCAAVCPTGTMVLEPAGGCTACGLCGAWFACPGLARSADGHVSIDRSWCVDCGLCPHVCQQGAIVAQETPTPASQPA
;
A
#
# COMPACT_ATOMS: atom_id res chain seq x y z
N MET A 1 44.27 -6.41 22.95
CA MET A 1 44.07 -7.87 22.93
C MET A 1 43.31 -8.23 21.66
N PRO A 2 43.78 -9.16 20.82
CA PRO A 2 43.07 -9.53 19.60
C PRO A 2 41.77 -10.27 19.96
N PHE A 3 40.66 -9.78 19.42
CA PHE A 3 39.32 -10.33 19.62
C PHE A 3 39.24 -11.70 18.92
N ARG A 4 39.09 -12.79 19.68
CA ARG A 4 38.76 -14.12 19.10
C ARG A 4 37.31 -14.07 18.62
N GLY A 5 37.10 -14.18 17.31
CA GLY A 5 35.76 -14.26 16.72
C GLY A 5 34.96 -15.46 17.24
N PRO A 6 33.62 -15.46 17.09
CA PRO A 6 32.78 -16.59 17.49
C PRO A 6 33.15 -17.84 16.68
N GLN A 7 33.31 -18.98 17.36
CA GLN A 7 33.62 -20.26 16.72
C GLN A 7 32.50 -20.71 15.77
N PRO A 8 32.84 -21.36 14.63
CA PRO A 8 31.85 -21.97 13.75
C PRO A 8 31.09 -23.08 14.49
N LEU A 9 29.79 -23.17 14.21
CA LEU A 9 28.90 -24.20 14.78
C LEU A 9 29.39 -25.60 14.38
N PRO A 10 29.39 -26.59 15.29
CA PRO A 10 29.77 -27.95 14.97
C PRO A 10 28.74 -28.62 14.06
N ARG A 11 29.21 -29.22 12.95
CA ARG A 11 28.41 -30.16 12.14
C ARG A 11 28.01 -31.35 13.01
N LYS A 12 26.74 -31.43 13.41
CA LYS A 12 26.20 -32.60 14.12
C LYS A 12 25.39 -33.50 13.18
N GLN A 13 25.71 -34.78 13.28
CA GLN A 13 25.04 -35.93 12.66
C GLN A 13 23.52 -35.84 12.82
N ALA A 14 22.81 -36.11 11.71
CA ALA A 14 21.36 -36.12 11.63
C ALA A 14 20.79 -37.35 12.35
N VAL A 15 20.08 -37.12 13.46
CA VAL A 15 19.12 -38.08 14.01
C VAL A 15 17.78 -37.81 13.34
N LYS A 16 17.22 -38.80 12.63
CA LYS A 16 15.89 -38.77 12.00
C LYS A 16 14.82 -38.54 13.07
N ALA A 17 14.36 -37.29 13.21
CA ALA A 17 13.05 -36.99 13.78
C ALA A 17 12.14 -36.60 12.60
N ALA A 18 10.94 -37.17 12.53
CA ALA A 18 9.97 -36.85 11.48
C ALA A 18 9.67 -35.34 11.51
N ASN A 19 10.13 -34.61 10.50
CA ASN A 19 9.87 -33.17 10.42
C ASN A 19 8.38 -32.96 10.10
N LYS A 20 7.67 -32.26 10.99
CA LYS A 20 6.28 -31.87 10.78
C LYS A 20 6.21 -30.95 9.54
N GLN A 21 5.32 -31.24 8.61
CA GLN A 21 5.02 -30.36 7.47
C GLN A 21 3.75 -29.54 7.74
N GLN A 22 3.71 -28.30 7.26
CA GLN A 22 2.55 -27.42 7.32
C GLN A 22 2.42 -26.60 6.04
N ILE A 23 1.18 -26.40 5.57
CA ILE A 23 0.92 -25.49 4.45
C ILE A 23 0.94 -24.06 5.00
N LEU A 24 1.93 -23.28 4.60
CA LEU A 24 2.13 -21.90 5.05
C LEU A 24 2.01 -20.94 3.87
N LEU A 25 1.45 -19.76 4.14
CA LEU A 25 1.59 -18.59 3.28
C LEU A 25 3.09 -18.18 3.24
N GLY A 26 3.60 -17.60 2.15
CA GLY A 26 5.00 -17.17 2.09
C GLY A 26 5.41 -16.21 3.20
N ASN A 27 4.54 -15.27 3.57
CA ASN A 27 4.78 -14.41 4.74
C ASN A 27 4.88 -15.20 6.06
N GLU A 28 4.09 -16.27 6.21
CA GLU A 28 4.18 -17.18 7.36
C GLU A 28 5.46 -18.03 7.29
N ALA A 29 5.92 -18.42 6.10
CA ALA A 29 7.18 -19.14 5.92
C ALA A 29 8.39 -18.27 6.30
N ILE A 30 8.40 -17.00 5.90
CA ILE A 30 9.40 -16.00 6.32
C ILE A 30 9.38 -15.86 7.86
N ALA A 31 8.21 -15.65 8.44
CA ALA A 31 8.04 -15.56 9.89
C ALA A 31 8.56 -16.80 10.62
N ARG A 32 8.27 -17.98 10.06
CA ARG A 32 8.75 -19.25 10.59
C ARG A 32 10.28 -19.34 10.53
N GLY A 33 10.90 -18.95 9.41
CA GLY A 33 12.34 -18.89 9.27
C GLY A 33 13.01 -17.93 10.26
N LEU A 34 12.39 -16.78 10.54
CA LEU A 34 12.87 -15.82 11.55
C LEU A 34 12.90 -16.43 12.96
N ILE A 35 11.80 -17.05 13.39
CA ILE A 35 11.74 -17.72 14.70
C ILE A 35 12.74 -18.87 14.75
N GLU A 36 12.83 -19.66 13.68
CA GLU A 36 13.75 -20.79 13.63
C GLU A 36 15.22 -20.36 13.69
N ALA A 37 15.53 -19.19 13.15
CA ALA A 37 16.84 -18.58 13.22
C ALA A 37 17.10 -17.80 14.53
N GLY A 38 16.24 -17.86 15.54
CA GLY A 38 16.48 -17.22 16.83
C GLY A 38 16.40 -15.69 16.79
N LEU A 39 15.38 -15.16 16.10
CA LEU A 39 14.98 -13.76 16.15
C LEU A 39 14.70 -13.31 17.60
N HIS A 40 15.16 -12.11 17.96
CA HIS A 40 14.88 -11.52 19.28
C HIS A 40 13.93 -10.32 19.23
N PHE A 41 13.95 -9.58 18.11
CA PHE A 41 13.29 -8.28 18.00
C PHE A 41 12.78 -8.07 16.57
N MET A 42 11.51 -7.75 16.39
CA MET A 42 10.95 -7.43 15.09
C MET A 42 10.02 -6.22 15.16
N THR A 43 10.17 -5.33 14.18
CA THR A 43 9.25 -4.22 13.94
C THR A 43 8.69 -4.29 12.53
N ALA A 44 7.56 -3.64 12.28
CA ALA A 44 7.03 -3.46 10.94
C ALA A 44 6.11 -2.25 10.85
N TYR A 45 5.86 -1.77 9.64
CA TYR A 45 4.70 -0.93 9.33
C TYR A 45 3.73 -1.74 8.45
N PRO A 46 2.39 -1.65 8.66
CA PRO A 46 1.45 -2.41 7.85
C PRO A 46 1.49 -2.00 6.38
N GLY A 47 1.71 -2.95 5.48
CA GLY A 47 1.72 -2.71 4.04
C GLY A 47 1.75 -4.00 3.26
N THR A 48 0.72 -4.26 2.46
CA THR A 48 0.65 -5.40 1.54
C THR A 48 1.76 -5.26 0.49
N PRO A 49 2.56 -6.30 0.21
CA PRO A 49 2.35 -7.71 0.58
C PRO A 49 3.16 -8.22 1.79
N SER A 50 3.55 -7.37 2.73
CA SER A 50 4.37 -7.76 3.89
C SER A 50 3.60 -7.91 5.22
N SER A 51 2.35 -7.46 5.28
CA SER A 51 1.58 -7.27 6.53
C SER A 51 1.40 -8.54 7.39
N GLU A 52 1.42 -9.73 6.80
CA GLU A 52 1.16 -10.98 7.49
C GLU A 52 2.40 -11.53 8.23
N ILE A 53 3.60 -10.99 7.96
CA ILE A 53 4.86 -11.50 8.55
C ILE A 53 4.87 -11.26 10.07
N LEU A 54 4.63 -10.04 10.55
CA LEU A 54 4.69 -9.73 11.99
C LEU A 54 3.64 -10.52 12.81
N PRO A 55 2.35 -10.60 12.41
CA PRO A 55 1.37 -11.44 13.11
C PRO A 55 1.76 -12.92 13.14
N ALA A 56 2.34 -13.44 12.06
CA ALA A 56 2.83 -14.82 12.02
C ALA A 56 4.02 -15.03 12.97
N VAL A 57 4.93 -14.05 13.11
CA VAL A 57 6.03 -14.10 14.10
C VAL A 57 5.49 -14.13 15.52
N VAL A 58 4.50 -13.29 15.85
CA VAL A 58 3.83 -13.29 17.17
C VAL A 58 3.22 -14.67 17.45
N ARG A 59 2.45 -15.22 16.50
CA ARG A 59 1.82 -16.53 16.61
C ARG A 59 2.84 -17.66 16.82
N PHE A 60 3.83 -17.77 15.94
CA PHE A 60 4.84 -18.84 16.04
C PHE A 60 5.75 -18.68 17.25
N GLY A 61 6.06 -17.46 17.67
CA GLY A 61 6.81 -17.19 18.90
C GLY A 61 6.07 -17.71 20.13
N ALA A 62 4.75 -17.49 20.22
CA ALA A 62 3.92 -18.03 21.28
C ALA A 62 3.83 -19.57 21.25
N GLU A 63 3.57 -20.16 20.07
CA GLU A 63 3.50 -21.62 19.89
C GLU A 63 4.79 -22.34 20.30
N LEU A 64 5.95 -21.76 19.96
CA LEU A 64 7.27 -22.31 20.25
C LEU A 64 7.84 -21.88 21.61
N LYS A 65 7.07 -21.12 22.40
CA LYS A 65 7.45 -20.58 23.71
C LYS A 65 8.77 -19.78 23.68
N GLN A 66 8.98 -19.06 22.58
CA GLN A 66 10.14 -18.20 22.33
C GLN A 66 9.67 -16.89 21.65
N PRO A 67 8.80 -16.09 22.30
CA PRO A 67 8.29 -14.87 21.69
C PRO A 67 9.42 -13.83 21.57
N PRO A 68 9.73 -13.33 20.36
CA PRO A 68 10.52 -12.12 20.22
C PRO A 68 9.69 -10.91 20.67
N TYR A 69 10.35 -9.77 20.88
CA TYR A 69 9.65 -8.50 20.96
C TYR A 69 9.10 -8.12 19.57
N CYS A 70 7.83 -7.72 19.50
CA CYS A 70 7.14 -7.37 18.27
C CYS A 70 6.37 -6.05 18.40
N GLU A 71 6.48 -5.14 17.43
CA GLU A 71 5.66 -3.92 17.37
C GLU A 71 5.27 -3.51 15.94
N TRP A 72 4.08 -2.92 15.82
CA TRP A 72 3.70 -2.11 14.68
C TRP A 72 4.16 -0.68 14.97
N SER A 73 5.16 -0.21 14.23
CA SER A 73 5.64 1.15 14.38
C SER A 73 4.76 2.11 13.57
N VAL A 74 4.89 3.41 13.80
CA VAL A 74 4.06 4.43 13.12
C VAL A 74 4.40 4.61 11.64
N ASN A 75 5.64 4.34 11.24
CA ASN A 75 6.12 4.30 9.86
C ASN A 75 7.38 3.42 9.76
N GLU A 76 7.85 3.18 8.54
CA GLU A 76 8.99 2.31 8.27
C GLU A 76 10.32 2.85 8.78
N LYS A 77 10.49 4.19 8.79
CA LYS A 77 11.68 4.83 9.37
C LYS A 77 11.81 4.48 10.85
N ALA A 78 10.75 4.69 11.62
CA ALA A 78 10.70 4.35 13.03
C ALA A 78 10.87 2.84 13.24
N ALA A 79 10.19 2.01 12.43
CA ALA A 79 10.34 0.56 12.50
C ALA A 79 11.81 0.14 12.34
N LEU A 80 12.47 0.64 11.29
CA LEU A 80 13.83 0.26 10.98
C LEU A 80 14.80 0.75 12.06
N GLU A 81 14.68 1.99 12.51
CA GLU A 81 15.54 2.56 13.56
C GLU A 81 15.43 1.79 14.88
N THR A 82 14.21 1.44 15.31
CA THR A 82 13.97 0.67 16.53
C THR A 82 14.62 -0.72 16.44
N ALA A 83 14.39 -1.47 15.36
CA ALA A 83 14.98 -2.81 15.19
C ALA A 83 16.51 -2.76 14.99
N LEU A 84 17.01 -1.76 14.26
CA LEU A 84 18.44 -1.56 14.04
C LEU A 84 19.19 -1.29 15.34
N ALA A 85 18.61 -0.48 16.24
CA ALA A 85 19.16 -0.24 17.56
C ALA A 85 19.29 -1.53 18.38
N ALA A 86 18.32 -2.45 18.29
CA ALA A 86 18.43 -3.77 18.92
C ALA A 86 19.62 -4.56 18.35
N ALA A 87 19.84 -4.52 17.03
CA ALA A 87 20.97 -5.20 16.38
C ALA A 87 22.34 -4.64 16.81
N TYR A 88 22.44 -3.36 17.18
CA TYR A 88 23.68 -2.78 17.73
C TYR A 88 24.11 -3.42 19.05
N THR A 89 23.19 -4.06 19.78
CA THR A 89 23.47 -4.72 21.06
C THR A 89 23.89 -6.18 20.93
N GLY A 90 23.98 -6.72 19.71
CA GLY A 90 24.30 -8.13 19.45
C GLY A 90 23.08 -9.06 19.29
N LYS A 91 21.86 -8.51 19.40
CA LYS A 91 20.60 -9.23 19.18
C LYS A 91 20.34 -9.45 17.68
N ARG A 92 19.69 -10.57 17.33
CA ARG A 92 19.14 -10.75 15.98
C ARG A 92 17.84 -9.98 15.87
N ALA A 93 17.75 -9.09 14.88
CA ALA A 93 16.57 -8.27 14.65
C ALA A 93 16.12 -8.29 13.19
N ALA A 94 14.85 -8.00 12.95
CA ALA A 94 14.30 -7.85 11.61
C ALA A 94 13.32 -6.68 11.53
N CYS A 95 13.20 -6.08 10.35
CA CYS A 95 12.17 -5.07 10.08
C CYS A 95 11.46 -5.46 8.78
N ALA A 96 10.12 -5.47 8.77
CA ALA A 96 9.35 -5.78 7.56
C ALA A 96 8.58 -4.56 7.04
N MET A 97 8.59 -4.40 5.73
CA MET A 97 7.89 -3.36 4.98
C MET A 97 7.71 -3.80 3.52
N LYS A 98 6.90 -3.06 2.77
CA LYS A 98 6.86 -3.16 1.30
C LYS A 98 7.92 -2.26 0.65
N GLN A 99 8.16 -2.41 -0.64
CA GLN A 99 9.15 -1.65 -1.41
C GLN A 99 9.00 -0.13 -1.28
N VAL A 100 7.78 0.41 -1.29
CA VAL A 100 7.61 1.87 -1.10
C VAL A 100 7.91 2.32 0.33
N GLY A 101 7.72 1.43 1.30
CA GLY A 101 8.08 1.69 2.70
C GLY A 101 9.60 1.75 2.89
N LEU A 102 10.36 1.03 2.07
CA LEU A 102 11.82 1.16 2.05
C LEU A 102 12.26 2.58 1.67
N ASN A 103 11.50 3.31 0.86
CA ASN A 103 11.79 4.71 0.57
C ASN A 103 11.68 5.59 1.81
N VAL A 104 10.64 5.36 2.62
CA VAL A 104 10.43 6.07 3.90
C VAL A 104 11.57 5.78 4.87
N ALA A 105 12.05 4.54 4.89
CA ALA A 105 13.18 4.11 5.71
C ALA A 105 14.56 4.34 5.07
N LEU A 106 14.66 4.95 3.88
CA LEU A 106 15.91 4.93 3.12
C LEU A 106 17.04 5.69 3.84
N ASP A 107 16.72 6.79 4.52
CA ASP A 107 17.70 7.57 5.28
C ASP A 107 18.46 6.73 6.34
N PRO A 108 17.79 6.05 7.29
CA PRO A 108 18.50 5.17 8.22
C PRO A 108 19.13 3.95 7.53
N VAL A 109 18.56 3.42 6.43
CA VAL A 109 19.17 2.32 5.65
C VAL A 109 20.54 2.72 5.08
N MET A 110 20.63 3.90 4.47
CA MET A 110 21.89 4.43 3.91
C MET A 110 22.95 4.59 4.99
N SER A 111 22.56 5.08 6.17
CA SER A 111 23.47 5.20 7.31
C SER A 111 23.91 3.84 7.87
N ALA A 112 22.99 2.87 7.94
CA ALA A 112 23.23 1.54 8.49
C ALA A 112 24.23 0.72 7.65
N ALA A 113 24.30 0.93 6.34
CA ALA A 113 25.30 0.26 5.49
C ALA A 113 26.75 0.59 5.89
N TYR A 114 27.01 1.86 6.26
CA TYR A 114 28.33 2.34 6.64
C TYR A 114 28.68 1.95 8.07
N ILE A 115 27.74 2.15 8.99
CA ILE A 115 27.92 1.89 10.42
C ILE A 115 27.92 0.38 10.69
N GLY A 116 27.15 -0.39 9.93
CA GLY A 116 27.00 -1.82 10.10
C GLY A 116 26.22 -2.20 11.36
N VAL A 117 26.25 -3.48 11.69
CA VAL A 117 25.55 -4.07 12.85
C VAL A 117 26.48 -4.96 13.68
N VAL A 118 26.05 -5.40 14.86
CA VAL A 118 26.79 -6.37 15.69
C VAL A 118 26.07 -7.72 15.71
N GLY A 119 24.77 -7.71 16.02
CA GLY A 119 23.88 -8.84 15.78
C GLY A 119 23.40 -8.84 14.33
N GLY A 120 22.87 -9.97 13.88
CA GLY A 120 22.34 -10.07 12.52
C GLY A 120 21.08 -9.22 12.35
N PHE A 121 20.98 -8.49 11.24
CA PHE A 121 19.86 -7.62 10.92
C PHE A 121 19.35 -7.87 9.50
N ILE A 122 18.07 -8.25 9.38
CA ILE A 122 17.41 -8.49 8.10
C ILE A 122 16.36 -7.40 7.88
N ILE A 123 16.49 -6.69 6.76
CA ILE A 123 15.46 -5.79 6.23
C ILE A 123 14.64 -6.59 5.24
N ILE A 124 13.36 -6.81 5.52
CA ILE A 124 12.45 -7.50 4.61
C ILE A 124 11.70 -6.43 3.82
N SER A 125 11.98 -6.36 2.52
CA SER A 125 11.33 -5.42 1.61
C SER A 125 10.55 -6.21 0.56
N ALA A 126 9.23 -6.25 0.70
CA ALA A 126 8.38 -7.01 -0.19
C ALA A 126 8.01 -6.18 -1.43
N ASP A 127 8.41 -6.64 -2.61
CA ASP A 127 8.17 -5.98 -3.89
C ASP A 127 6.82 -6.41 -4.50
N ASP A 128 6.18 -5.50 -5.24
CA ASP A 128 4.85 -5.70 -5.85
C ASP A 128 4.91 -5.44 -7.38
N PRO A 129 5.52 -6.36 -8.15
CA PRO A 129 5.54 -6.27 -9.61
C PRO A 129 4.11 -6.37 -10.16
N GLY A 130 3.79 -5.59 -11.21
CA GLY A 130 2.44 -5.54 -11.79
C GLY A 130 1.42 -4.78 -10.93
N PRO A 131 1.78 -3.58 -10.48
CA PRO A 131 1.48 -3.04 -9.14
C PRO A 131 0.05 -3.35 -8.66
N HIS A 132 -0.12 -4.41 -7.87
CA HIS A 132 -1.45 -4.90 -7.47
C HIS A 132 -2.03 -4.12 -6.29
N SER A 133 -1.16 -3.64 -5.41
CA SER A 133 -1.51 -2.90 -4.18
C SER A 133 -0.69 -1.62 -3.98
N SER A 134 0.26 -1.37 -4.89
CA SER A 134 1.21 -0.26 -4.84
C SER A 134 0.93 0.77 -5.93
N GLN A 135 1.41 1.99 -5.74
CA GLN A 135 1.27 3.09 -6.72
C GLN A 135 2.36 3.03 -7.79
N THR A 136 3.45 2.32 -7.52
CA THR A 136 4.64 2.23 -8.36
C THR A 136 5.20 0.82 -8.32
N GLU A 137 5.71 0.36 -9.45
CA GLU A 137 6.60 -0.81 -9.50
C GLU A 137 8.01 -0.33 -9.18
N GLN A 138 8.63 -0.85 -8.13
CA GLN A 138 10.00 -0.53 -7.75
C GLN A 138 10.75 -1.83 -7.51
N ASP A 139 12.03 -1.84 -7.87
CA ASP A 139 12.91 -2.96 -7.63
C ASP A 139 13.85 -2.66 -6.46
N SER A 140 13.58 -3.29 -5.31
CA SER A 140 14.38 -3.06 -4.11
C SER A 140 15.84 -3.52 -4.26
N ARG A 141 16.18 -4.33 -5.29
CA ARG A 141 17.58 -4.69 -5.59
C ARG A 141 18.39 -3.47 -6.03
N LEU A 142 17.78 -2.51 -6.74
CA LEU A 142 18.46 -1.26 -7.11
C LEU A 142 18.69 -0.34 -5.90
N LEU A 143 17.72 -0.25 -4.99
CA LEU A 143 17.88 0.51 -3.74
C LEU A 143 18.94 -0.13 -2.84
N ALA A 144 18.94 -1.46 -2.74
CA ALA A 144 19.98 -2.19 -2.02
C ALA A 144 21.36 -2.03 -2.66
N HIS A 145 21.44 -2.04 -4.00
CA HIS A 145 22.67 -1.74 -4.73
C HIS A 145 23.19 -0.34 -4.42
N PHE A 146 22.31 0.67 -4.48
CA PHE A 146 22.61 2.06 -4.14
C PHE A 146 23.06 2.19 -2.68
N ALA A 147 22.37 1.52 -1.76
CA ALA A 147 22.69 1.48 -0.33
C ALA A 147 23.88 0.58 0.02
N LYS A 148 24.39 -0.22 -0.93
CA LYS A 148 25.49 -1.18 -0.72
C LYS A 148 25.17 -2.29 0.28
N LEU A 149 23.95 -2.84 0.25
CA LEU A 149 23.49 -3.94 1.11
C LEU A 149 23.29 -5.24 0.33
N PRO A 150 23.80 -6.40 0.80
CA PRO A 150 23.50 -7.69 0.20
C PRO A 150 22.00 -8.00 0.17
N VAL A 151 21.52 -8.63 -0.89
CA VAL A 151 20.10 -8.96 -1.12
C VAL A 151 19.95 -10.45 -1.28
N PHE A 152 19.00 -11.05 -0.58
CA PHE A 152 18.52 -12.40 -0.79
C PHE A 152 17.16 -12.33 -1.50
N ASP A 153 17.02 -13.00 -2.64
CA ASP A 153 15.88 -12.89 -3.57
C ASP A 153 15.23 -14.29 -3.77
N PRO A 154 14.32 -14.69 -2.88
CA PRO A 154 13.73 -16.02 -2.89
C PRO A 154 12.76 -16.24 -4.06
N ASP A 155 12.69 -17.47 -4.56
CA ASP A 155 11.81 -17.88 -5.66
C ASP A 155 10.49 -18.51 -5.21
N SER A 156 10.38 -18.87 -3.93
CA SER A 156 9.26 -19.64 -3.37
C SER A 156 9.12 -19.40 -1.86
N PRO A 157 7.93 -19.67 -1.26
CA PRO A 157 7.75 -19.68 0.18
C PRO A 157 8.79 -20.52 0.94
N ALA A 158 9.12 -21.73 0.44
CA ALA A 158 10.11 -22.60 1.06
C ALA A 158 11.52 -21.98 1.03
N GLN A 159 11.95 -21.49 -0.14
CA GLN A 159 13.26 -20.84 -0.25
C GLN A 159 13.32 -19.56 0.60
N ALA A 160 12.23 -18.80 0.72
CA ALA A 160 12.16 -17.61 1.57
C ALA A 160 12.41 -17.96 3.05
N ARG A 161 11.87 -19.07 3.55
CA ARG A 161 12.18 -19.61 4.89
C ARG A 161 13.65 -20.02 4.99
N ASP A 162 14.15 -20.75 4.00
CA ASP A 162 15.49 -21.34 4.02
C ASP A 162 16.60 -20.29 3.99
N LEU A 163 16.38 -19.17 3.29
CA LEU A 163 17.36 -18.08 3.17
C LEU A 163 17.50 -17.21 4.44
N ILE A 164 16.61 -17.31 5.43
CA ILE A 164 16.70 -16.50 6.66
C ILE A 164 17.95 -16.83 7.48
N ALA A 165 18.24 -18.11 7.69
CA ALA A 165 19.41 -18.54 8.46
C ALA A 165 20.75 -18.08 7.84
N PRO A 166 21.01 -18.30 6.53
CA PRO A 166 22.22 -17.77 5.89
C PRO A 166 22.22 -16.23 5.83
N ALA A 167 21.08 -15.56 5.69
CA ALA A 167 21.01 -14.10 5.75
C ALA A 167 21.49 -13.55 7.12
N PHE A 168 21.02 -14.12 8.23
CA PHE A 168 21.53 -13.75 9.55
C PHE A 168 23.02 -14.07 9.72
N ALA A 169 23.47 -15.23 9.23
CA ALA A 169 24.86 -15.64 9.33
C ALA A 169 25.79 -14.69 8.55
N LEU A 170 25.39 -14.29 7.33
CA LEU A 170 26.13 -13.33 6.50
C LEU A 170 26.16 -11.96 7.17
N SER A 171 25.01 -11.48 7.66
CA SER A 171 24.89 -10.21 8.38
C SER A 171 25.81 -10.14 9.60
N GLU A 172 25.87 -11.21 10.39
CA GLU A 172 26.73 -11.32 11.57
C GLU A 172 28.21 -11.39 11.20
N LYS A 173 28.57 -12.22 10.21
CA LYS A 173 29.96 -12.39 9.75
C LYS A 173 30.55 -11.06 9.27
N TYR A 174 29.79 -10.32 8.46
CA TYR A 174 30.26 -9.09 7.83
C TYR A 174 29.86 -7.82 8.57
N GLN A 175 29.13 -7.94 9.67
CA GLN A 175 28.64 -6.81 10.46
C GLN A 175 27.92 -5.78 9.56
N ILE A 176 27.00 -6.26 8.73
CA ILE A 176 26.27 -5.45 7.75
C ILE A 176 24.79 -5.85 7.74
N PRO A 177 23.85 -4.90 7.64
CA PRO A 177 22.47 -5.24 7.30
C PRO A 177 22.40 -6.05 6.01
N VAL A 178 21.43 -6.96 5.93
CA VAL A 178 21.11 -7.66 4.68
C VAL A 178 19.64 -7.45 4.37
N MET A 179 19.29 -7.46 3.09
CA MET A 179 17.93 -7.37 2.62
C MET A 179 17.42 -8.75 2.21
N LEU A 180 16.21 -9.11 2.62
CA LEU A 180 15.42 -10.17 1.99
C LEU A 180 14.35 -9.50 1.15
N ARG A 181 14.28 -9.85 -0.13
CA ARG A 181 13.35 -9.26 -1.09
C ARG A 181 12.42 -10.33 -1.67
N PRO A 182 11.33 -10.69 -1.00
CA PRO A 182 10.27 -11.46 -1.64
C PRO A 182 9.46 -10.56 -2.60
N THR A 183 8.86 -11.13 -3.64
CA THR A 183 7.81 -10.46 -4.42
C THR A 183 6.42 -10.90 -3.95
N LEU A 184 5.36 -10.21 -4.38
CA LEU A 184 3.96 -10.54 -4.10
C LEU A 184 3.65 -12.04 -4.23
N ARG A 185 4.18 -12.70 -5.28
CA ARG A 185 3.94 -14.13 -5.53
C ARG A 185 4.60 -15.02 -4.50
N VAL A 186 5.77 -14.67 -3.97
CA VAL A 186 6.33 -15.37 -2.81
C VAL A 186 5.46 -15.09 -1.59
N CYS A 187 5.22 -13.82 -1.28
CA CYS A 187 4.50 -13.39 -0.08
C CYS A 187 3.13 -14.07 0.06
N HIS A 188 2.36 -14.16 -1.03
CA HIS A 188 0.97 -14.62 -1.01
C HIS A 188 0.73 -16.02 -1.60
N ALA A 189 1.77 -16.74 -2.05
CA ALA A 189 1.64 -18.16 -2.37
C ALA A 189 1.58 -19.03 -1.11
N ARG A 190 1.02 -20.22 -1.24
CA ARG A 190 1.03 -21.26 -0.21
C ARG A 190 1.84 -22.46 -0.67
N GLN A 191 2.63 -23.01 0.23
CA GLN A 191 3.45 -24.21 -0.02
C GLN A 191 3.51 -25.08 1.24
N ASP A 192 3.71 -26.38 1.07
CA ASP A 192 4.06 -27.30 2.15
C ASP A 192 5.50 -27.04 2.63
N ILE A 193 5.63 -26.57 3.87
CA ILE A 193 6.92 -26.23 4.48
C ILE A 193 7.31 -27.27 5.51
N THR A 194 8.52 -27.78 5.38
CA THR A 194 9.14 -28.66 6.37
C THR A 194 9.67 -27.82 7.52
N LEU A 195 9.10 -28.02 8.72
CA LEU A 195 9.41 -27.20 9.88
C LEU A 195 10.73 -27.62 10.54
N GLY A 196 11.59 -26.64 10.79
CA GLY A 196 12.81 -26.79 11.56
C GLY A 196 12.59 -26.61 13.07
N LYS A 197 13.61 -26.99 13.85
CA LYS A 197 13.68 -26.70 15.28
C LYS A 197 14.21 -25.29 15.50
N PRO A 198 13.59 -24.48 16.38
CA PRO A 198 14.06 -23.13 16.64
C PRO A 198 15.40 -23.09 17.36
N LEU A 199 16.29 -22.21 16.90
CA LEU A 199 17.55 -21.90 17.54
C LEU A 199 17.33 -20.97 18.75
N LEU A 200 17.48 -21.52 19.96
CA LEU A 200 17.46 -20.70 21.17
C LEU A 200 18.83 -20.03 21.38
N LEU A 201 18.93 -18.74 21.03
CA LEU A 201 20.14 -17.94 21.23
C LEU A 201 20.06 -17.15 22.54
N LYS A 202 20.84 -17.54 23.55
CA LYS A 202 20.96 -16.77 24.79
C LYS A 202 22.03 -15.68 24.65
N ARG A 203 21.66 -14.54 24.06
CA ARG A 203 22.55 -13.38 23.89
C ARG A 203 22.11 -12.22 24.78
N PRO A 204 22.81 -11.88 25.88
CA PRO A 204 22.51 -10.65 26.62
C PRO A 204 22.78 -9.42 25.75
N ALA A 205 22.02 -8.34 25.96
CA ALA A 205 22.27 -7.08 25.25
C ALA A 205 23.62 -6.50 25.70
N ASN A 206 24.47 -6.13 24.74
CA ASN A 206 25.80 -5.57 25.01
C ASN A 206 26.15 -4.48 23.99
N PHE A 207 25.82 -3.22 24.30
CA PHE A 207 26.21 -2.08 23.47
C PHE A 207 27.62 -1.61 23.82
N GLN A 208 28.58 -1.80 22.91
CA GLN A 208 29.95 -1.31 23.07
C GLN A 208 30.10 0.06 22.42
N ARG A 209 30.49 1.07 23.21
CA ARG A 209 30.71 2.44 22.71
C ARG A 209 31.91 2.47 21.75
N ASP A 210 31.67 2.89 20.53
CA ASP A 210 32.68 3.19 19.51
C ASP A 210 32.27 4.46 18.74
N PRO A 211 32.72 5.65 19.17
CA PRO A 211 32.35 6.92 18.52
C PRO A 211 32.82 7.01 17.06
N PHE A 212 33.92 6.33 16.70
CA PHE A 212 34.42 6.31 15.32
C PHE A 212 33.52 5.55 14.36
N ARG A 213 32.65 4.68 14.90
CA ARG A 213 31.66 3.90 14.18
C ARG A 213 30.25 4.44 14.34
N TRP A 214 29.76 4.59 15.57
CA TRP A 214 28.35 4.93 15.87
C TRP A 214 28.05 6.42 15.71
N ALA A 215 29.03 7.29 15.98
CA ALA A 215 28.91 8.75 15.86
C ALA A 215 29.86 9.30 14.78
N ALA A 216 30.08 8.51 13.72
CA ALA A 216 31.07 8.79 12.70
C ALA A 216 30.79 10.11 11.96
N ILE A 217 31.67 11.09 12.16
CA ILE A 217 31.72 12.36 11.41
C ILE A 217 32.24 12.15 9.97
N PRO A 218 32.14 13.12 9.05
CA PRO A 218 32.41 12.91 7.62
C PRO A 218 33.74 12.22 7.29
N LYS A 219 34.86 12.59 7.94
CA LYS A 219 36.17 11.94 7.73
C LYS A 219 36.14 10.44 8.08
N MET A 220 35.46 10.08 9.16
CA MET A 220 35.32 8.69 9.61
C MET A 220 34.39 7.91 8.68
N ARG A 221 33.34 8.57 8.15
CA ARG A 221 32.42 7.98 7.16
C ARG A 221 33.15 7.55 5.89
N LEU A 222 34.12 8.33 5.41
CA LEU A 222 34.94 7.93 4.27
C LEU A 222 35.73 6.62 4.56
N ALA A 223 36.33 6.51 5.74
CA ALA A 223 37.02 5.30 6.14
C ALA A 223 36.07 4.09 6.26
N LEU A 224 34.85 4.29 6.78
CA LEU A 224 33.82 3.26 6.81
C LEU A 224 33.39 2.85 5.40
N HIS A 225 33.33 3.78 4.45
CA HIS A 225 33.01 3.48 3.05
C HIS A 225 34.06 2.58 2.39
N HIS A 226 35.36 2.85 2.60
CA HIS A 226 36.41 1.96 2.12
C HIS A 226 36.27 0.55 2.69
N LYS A 227 35.98 0.44 3.99
CA LYS A 227 35.70 -0.86 4.64
C LYS A 227 34.46 -1.53 4.05
N LEU A 228 33.39 -0.80 3.78
CA LEU A 228 32.17 -1.31 3.15
C LEU A 228 32.44 -1.89 1.76
N ASN A 229 33.20 -1.19 0.92
CA ASN A 229 33.55 -1.69 -0.40
C ASN A 229 34.40 -2.97 -0.33
N GLY A 230 35.35 -3.04 0.61
CA GLY A 230 36.11 -4.27 0.86
C GLY A 230 35.22 -5.43 1.33
N LYS A 231 34.27 -5.16 2.24
CA LYS A 231 33.28 -6.16 2.70
C LYS A 231 32.43 -6.70 1.55
N LEU A 232 31.93 -5.83 0.66
CA LEU A 232 31.14 -6.25 -0.48
C LEU A 232 31.90 -7.17 -1.44
N ALA A 233 33.19 -6.90 -1.67
CA ALA A 233 34.02 -7.77 -2.49
C ALA A 233 34.19 -9.16 -1.86
N ALA A 234 34.43 -9.21 -0.54
CA ALA A 234 34.52 -10.47 0.20
C ALA A 234 33.19 -11.24 0.21
N ILE A 235 32.07 -10.54 0.39
CA ILE A 235 30.73 -11.12 0.31
C ILE A 235 30.49 -11.72 -1.07
N ALA A 236 30.81 -10.99 -2.16
CA ALA A 236 30.63 -11.49 -3.51
C ALA A 236 31.41 -12.79 -3.78
N GLN A 237 32.63 -12.89 -3.23
CA GLN A 237 33.47 -14.08 -3.33
C GLN A 237 32.88 -15.27 -2.56
N ASP A 238 32.48 -15.05 -1.30
CA ASP A 238 31.86 -16.08 -0.47
C ASP A 238 30.55 -16.59 -1.08
N VAL A 239 29.70 -15.67 -1.53
CA VAL A 239 28.44 -16.00 -2.19
C VAL A 239 28.73 -16.80 -3.45
N ALA A 240 29.68 -16.37 -4.29
CA ALA A 240 30.04 -17.10 -5.51
C ALA A 240 30.59 -18.51 -5.24
N ALA A 241 31.20 -18.74 -4.07
CA ALA A 241 31.71 -20.04 -3.66
C ALA A 241 30.64 -20.96 -3.05
N ASP A 242 29.47 -20.42 -2.67
CA ASP A 242 28.38 -21.19 -2.08
C ASP A 242 27.41 -21.72 -3.16
N PRO A 243 27.38 -23.05 -3.41
CA PRO A 243 26.47 -23.64 -4.38
C PRO A 243 25.00 -23.56 -3.95
N ALA A 244 24.70 -23.40 -2.65
CA ALA A 244 23.33 -23.22 -2.18
C ALA A 244 22.77 -21.84 -2.54
N LEU A 245 23.63 -20.87 -2.84
CA LEU A 245 23.24 -19.52 -3.25
C LEU A 245 23.34 -19.30 -4.78
N ASN A 246 23.93 -20.26 -5.51
CA ASN A 246 24.08 -20.25 -6.98
C ASN A 246 23.60 -21.58 -7.54
N ILE A 247 22.29 -21.68 -7.69
CA ILE A 247 21.57 -22.90 -8.01
C ILE A 247 21.64 -23.12 -9.52
N TRP A 248 22.33 -24.19 -9.91
CA TRP A 248 22.32 -24.66 -11.30
C TRP A 248 21.19 -25.68 -11.46
N HIS A 249 20.10 -25.25 -12.08
CA HIS A 249 19.06 -26.19 -12.52
C HIS A 249 19.60 -27.06 -13.66
N ARG A 250 20.38 -26.44 -14.56
CA ARG A 250 21.20 -27.15 -15.56
C ARG A 250 22.60 -26.60 -15.64
N GLN A 251 23.61 -27.45 -15.42
CA GLN A 251 25.00 -27.03 -15.63
C GLN A 251 25.34 -26.91 -17.13
N PRO A 252 26.33 -26.06 -17.48
CA PRO A 252 26.80 -25.98 -18.84
C PRO A 252 27.43 -27.29 -19.33
N LEU A 253 27.05 -27.71 -20.54
CA LEU A 253 27.59 -28.89 -21.21
C LEU A 253 28.96 -28.59 -21.85
N ALA A 254 29.67 -29.65 -22.27
CA ALA A 254 30.98 -29.53 -22.91
C ALA A 254 30.95 -28.71 -24.21
N ARG A 255 29.84 -28.78 -24.96
CA ARG A 255 29.63 -27.97 -26.17
C ARG A 255 28.93 -26.66 -25.81
N LYS A 256 29.38 -25.57 -26.43
CA LYS A 256 28.78 -24.25 -26.31
C LYS A 256 27.30 -24.27 -26.72
N ALA A 257 26.41 -23.89 -25.81
CA ALA A 257 24.98 -23.82 -26.03
C ALA A 257 24.60 -22.56 -26.85
N PRO A 258 23.55 -22.59 -27.69
CA PRO A 258 23.09 -21.39 -28.38
C PRO A 258 22.52 -20.35 -27.41
N LEU A 259 21.83 -20.81 -26.36
CA LEU A 259 21.17 -19.99 -25.35
C LEU A 259 21.41 -20.57 -23.95
N GLY A 260 21.61 -19.69 -22.97
CA GLY A 260 21.53 -20.02 -21.55
C GLY A 260 20.57 -19.07 -20.83
N ILE A 261 20.21 -19.39 -19.59
CA ILE A 261 19.26 -18.61 -18.78
C ILE A 261 19.93 -18.17 -17.48
N LEU A 262 19.80 -16.88 -17.17
CA LEU A 262 20.19 -16.29 -15.90
C LEU A 262 18.95 -15.69 -15.23
N SER A 263 18.70 -16.00 -13.96
CA SER A 263 17.54 -15.47 -13.24
C SER A 263 17.77 -15.38 -11.73
N SER A 264 16.85 -14.71 -11.03
CA SER A 264 16.73 -14.67 -9.58
C SER A 264 15.25 -14.60 -9.17
N GLY A 265 14.96 -14.91 -7.92
CA GLY A 265 13.60 -14.80 -7.38
C GLY A 265 12.55 -15.56 -8.18
N VAL A 266 11.31 -15.05 -8.16
CA VAL A 266 10.13 -15.70 -8.77
C VAL A 266 10.26 -15.90 -10.27
N ALA A 267 10.94 -15.01 -10.97
CA ALA A 267 11.20 -15.17 -12.41
C ALA A 267 11.92 -16.49 -12.70
N ALA A 268 12.79 -16.96 -11.80
CA ALA A 268 13.46 -18.24 -11.94
C ALA A 268 12.47 -19.41 -11.79
N ALA A 269 11.58 -19.35 -10.79
CA ALA A 269 10.57 -20.38 -10.57
C ALA A 269 9.63 -20.53 -11.78
N LEU A 270 9.07 -19.41 -12.25
CA LEU A 270 8.15 -19.42 -13.40
C LEU A 270 8.85 -19.88 -14.68
N ALA A 271 10.13 -19.53 -14.87
CA ALA A 271 10.89 -19.98 -16.03
C ALA A 271 11.04 -21.51 -16.03
N ARG A 272 11.26 -22.13 -14.87
CA ARG A 272 11.33 -23.60 -14.77
C ARG A 272 10.03 -24.25 -15.21
N ASP A 273 8.90 -23.77 -14.69
CA ASP A 273 7.58 -24.34 -14.97
C ASP A 273 7.26 -24.23 -16.47
N VAL A 274 7.45 -23.05 -17.07
CA VAL A 274 7.19 -22.82 -18.49
C VAL A 274 8.12 -23.63 -19.39
N LEU A 275 9.41 -23.74 -19.05
CA LEU A 275 10.36 -24.57 -19.79
C LEU A 275 9.98 -26.06 -19.74
N ALA A 276 9.55 -26.57 -18.57
CA ALA A 276 9.09 -27.93 -18.42
C ALA A 276 7.84 -28.21 -19.27
N GLU A 277 6.88 -27.28 -19.31
CA GLU A 277 5.68 -27.38 -20.16
C GLU A 277 6.03 -27.41 -21.65
N LEU A 278 7.05 -26.64 -22.08
CA LEU A 278 7.58 -26.66 -23.46
C LEU A 278 8.40 -27.92 -23.79
N GLY A 279 8.63 -28.82 -22.83
CA GLY A 279 9.44 -30.03 -22.99
C GLY A 279 10.95 -29.79 -22.92
N LEU A 280 11.37 -28.66 -22.34
CA LEU A 280 12.76 -28.25 -22.11
C LEU A 280 13.05 -28.23 -20.61
N ASP A 281 12.70 -29.30 -19.91
CA ASP A 281 12.86 -29.44 -18.46
C ASP A 281 14.25 -28.98 -18.00
N VAL A 282 14.30 -28.25 -16.91
CA VAL A 282 15.53 -27.60 -16.46
C VAL A 282 16.52 -28.58 -15.86
N GLU A 283 16.13 -29.77 -15.45
CA GLU A 283 17.06 -30.78 -14.92
C GLU A 283 17.78 -31.54 -16.06
N ASP A 284 17.03 -31.96 -17.09
CA ASP A 284 17.52 -32.82 -18.17
C ASP A 284 17.66 -32.12 -19.53
N GLY A 285 17.21 -30.88 -19.64
CA GLY A 285 17.14 -30.11 -20.88
C GLY A 285 18.49 -29.66 -21.46
N PRO A 286 18.46 -29.10 -22.67
CA PRO A 286 19.68 -28.71 -23.39
C PRO A 286 20.25 -27.34 -22.98
N LEU A 287 19.52 -26.56 -22.16
CA LEU A 287 19.84 -25.16 -21.88
C LEU A 287 20.48 -25.01 -20.49
N PRO A 288 21.70 -24.45 -20.38
CA PRO A 288 22.26 -24.10 -19.08
C PRO A 288 21.38 -23.06 -18.38
N PHE A 289 21.11 -23.26 -17.09
CA PHE A 289 20.25 -22.39 -16.30
C PHE A 289 20.85 -22.18 -14.91
N LEU A 290 21.28 -20.95 -14.66
CA LEU A 290 21.74 -20.46 -13.36
C LEU A 290 20.67 -19.56 -12.71
N GLN A 291 20.30 -19.90 -11.48
CA GLN A 291 19.61 -19.00 -10.56
C GLN A 291 20.58 -18.51 -9.49
N THR A 292 20.62 -17.21 -9.24
CA THR A 292 21.30 -16.66 -8.06
C THR A 292 20.28 -16.27 -6.99
N ALA A 293 20.48 -16.77 -5.77
CA ALA A 293 19.67 -16.38 -4.61
C ALA A 293 20.11 -15.05 -4.01
N VAL A 294 21.31 -14.57 -4.37
CA VAL A 294 21.87 -13.30 -3.89
C VAL A 294 22.25 -12.43 -5.08
N PRO A 295 21.28 -11.71 -5.70
CA PRO A 295 21.52 -10.93 -6.91
C PRO A 295 22.43 -9.72 -6.70
N TYR A 296 22.63 -9.28 -5.45
CA TYR A 296 23.59 -8.25 -5.09
C TYR A 296 24.23 -8.55 -3.72
N PRO A 297 25.56 -8.42 -3.56
CA PRO A 297 26.55 -8.18 -4.61
C PRO A 297 26.62 -9.36 -5.58
N LEU A 298 26.83 -9.05 -6.86
CA LEU A 298 26.69 -10.03 -7.94
C LEU A 298 27.79 -11.11 -7.87
N PRO A 299 27.46 -12.41 -7.88
CA PRO A 299 28.44 -13.49 -7.90
C PRO A 299 29.04 -13.68 -9.30
N LEU A 300 30.14 -12.97 -9.58
CA LEU A 300 30.71 -12.90 -10.93
C LEU A 300 31.19 -14.25 -11.49
N ALA A 301 31.79 -15.11 -10.67
CA ALA A 301 32.38 -16.37 -11.13
C ALA A 301 31.36 -17.33 -11.80
N PRO A 302 30.21 -17.68 -11.17
CA PRO A 302 29.22 -18.53 -11.82
C PRO A 302 28.57 -17.87 -13.07
N ILE A 303 28.41 -16.54 -13.07
CA ILE A 303 27.85 -15.81 -14.22
C ILE A 303 28.82 -15.80 -15.40
N GLN A 304 30.11 -15.56 -15.17
CA GLN A 304 31.13 -15.64 -16.20
C GLN A 304 31.22 -17.04 -16.80
N ARG A 305 31.07 -18.08 -15.96
CA ARG A 305 30.97 -19.48 -16.43
C ARG A 305 29.78 -19.66 -17.36
N LEU A 306 28.59 -19.16 -17.01
CA LEU A 306 27.41 -19.23 -17.89
C LEU A 306 27.66 -18.52 -19.24
N LEU A 307 28.18 -17.29 -19.18
CA LEU A 307 28.47 -16.47 -20.36
C LEU A 307 29.50 -17.14 -21.28
N ALA A 308 30.53 -17.77 -20.74
CA ALA A 308 31.54 -18.48 -21.52
C ALA A 308 30.94 -19.69 -22.27
N SER A 309 29.98 -20.38 -21.66
CA SER A 309 29.41 -21.62 -22.18
C SER A 309 28.22 -21.45 -23.12
N CYS A 310 27.67 -20.25 -23.27
CA CYS A 310 26.52 -19.98 -24.14
C CYS A 310 26.91 -19.00 -25.25
N SER A 311 26.12 -18.88 -26.33
CA SER A 311 26.31 -17.81 -27.32
C SER A 311 25.60 -16.54 -26.89
N ARG A 312 24.32 -16.69 -26.50
CA ARG A 312 23.48 -15.66 -25.87
C ARG A 312 23.02 -16.13 -24.49
N VAL A 313 22.69 -15.20 -23.61
CA VAL A 313 22.08 -15.49 -22.30
C VAL A 313 20.80 -14.67 -22.17
N LEU A 314 19.67 -15.34 -21.94
CA LEU A 314 18.41 -14.71 -21.60
C LEU A 314 18.39 -14.44 -20.09
N VAL A 315 18.28 -13.18 -19.71
CA VAL A 315 18.16 -12.73 -18.33
C VAL A 315 16.68 -12.53 -18.03
N LEU A 316 16.17 -13.28 -17.07
CA LEU A 316 14.78 -13.25 -16.63
C LEU A 316 14.75 -12.66 -15.23
N GLU A 317 14.28 -11.43 -15.13
CA GLU A 317 14.16 -10.73 -13.85
C GLU A 317 13.02 -9.71 -13.86
N GLU A 318 12.54 -9.42 -12.67
CA GLU A 318 11.54 -8.39 -12.39
C GLU A 318 11.93 -7.65 -11.10
N THR A 319 11.69 -6.35 -10.98
CA THR A 319 11.01 -5.44 -11.92
C THR A 319 12.00 -4.72 -12.86
N GLU A 320 13.25 -4.55 -12.43
CA GLU A 320 14.28 -3.80 -13.15
C GLU A 320 15.42 -4.72 -13.62
N PRO A 321 16.21 -4.33 -14.64
CA PRO A 321 17.27 -5.15 -15.21
C PRO A 321 18.56 -5.13 -14.37
N VAL A 322 18.49 -5.50 -13.09
CA VAL A 322 19.61 -5.45 -12.13
C VAL A 322 20.71 -6.43 -12.49
N LEU A 323 20.38 -7.69 -12.81
CA LEU A 323 21.35 -8.69 -13.22
C LEU A 323 22.01 -8.28 -14.54
N GLU A 324 21.24 -7.73 -15.49
CA GLU A 324 21.82 -7.20 -16.74
C GLU A 324 22.78 -6.03 -16.48
N LEU A 325 22.39 -5.09 -15.62
CA LEU A 325 23.19 -3.92 -15.29
C LEU A 325 24.51 -4.31 -14.63
N LEU A 326 24.50 -5.28 -13.72
CA LEU A 326 25.69 -5.66 -12.97
C LEU A 326 26.56 -6.70 -13.70
N SER A 327 26.02 -7.37 -14.71
CA SER A 327 26.75 -8.41 -15.46
C SER A 327 27.75 -7.85 -16.46
N PRO A 328 28.88 -8.55 -16.70
CA PRO A 328 29.80 -8.24 -17.79
C PRO A 328 29.23 -8.70 -19.14
N GLN A 329 29.81 -8.20 -20.24
CA GLN A 329 29.43 -8.59 -21.62
C GLN A 329 27.94 -8.37 -21.93
N ARG A 330 27.43 -7.17 -21.60
CA ARG A 330 26.00 -6.82 -21.72
C ARG A 330 25.46 -6.98 -23.14
N GLU A 331 26.29 -6.81 -24.16
CA GLU A 331 25.95 -7.01 -25.57
C GLU A 331 25.53 -8.46 -25.90
N ARG A 332 25.81 -9.41 -25.01
CA ARG A 332 25.45 -10.83 -25.14
C ARG A 332 24.18 -11.21 -24.41
N LEU A 333 23.64 -10.29 -23.62
CA LEU A 333 22.44 -10.48 -22.81
C LEU A 333 21.19 -10.13 -23.61
N TRP A 334 20.21 -11.02 -23.55
CA TRP A 334 18.84 -10.77 -23.95
C TRP A 334 18.02 -10.59 -22.68
N GLY A 335 17.26 -9.53 -22.59
CA GLY A 335 16.55 -9.10 -21.39
C GLY A 335 15.72 -7.85 -21.67
N ARG A 336 15.46 -7.04 -20.64
CA ARG A 336 14.65 -5.82 -20.74
C ARG A 336 15.33 -4.77 -21.63
N HIS A 337 16.65 -4.57 -21.51
CA HIS A 337 17.35 -3.58 -22.35
C HIS A 337 17.33 -3.93 -23.84
N SER A 338 17.32 -5.22 -24.16
CA SER A 338 17.26 -5.70 -25.55
C SER A 338 15.83 -5.77 -26.11
N GLY A 339 14.80 -5.55 -25.27
CA GLY A 339 13.39 -5.69 -25.64
C GLY A 339 12.90 -7.14 -25.83
N HIS A 340 13.62 -8.13 -25.31
CA HIS A 340 13.15 -9.53 -25.29
C HIS A 340 12.21 -9.80 -24.11
N VAL A 341 12.46 -9.15 -22.97
CA VAL A 341 11.61 -9.16 -21.79
C VAL A 341 10.90 -7.81 -21.71
N PRO A 342 9.59 -7.74 -21.37
CA PRO A 342 8.89 -6.48 -21.20
C PRO A 342 9.60 -5.55 -20.20
N SER A 343 9.56 -4.24 -20.43
CA SER A 343 10.25 -3.26 -19.58
C SER A 343 9.52 -2.95 -18.28
N ALA A 344 8.23 -3.30 -18.16
CA ALA A 344 7.38 -3.05 -17.01
C ALA A 344 6.34 -4.17 -16.84
N GLY A 345 5.66 -4.20 -15.70
CA GLY A 345 4.71 -5.25 -15.35
C GLY A 345 5.36 -6.50 -14.75
N GLU A 346 4.49 -7.34 -14.18
CA GLU A 346 4.82 -8.65 -13.63
C GLU A 346 5.13 -9.66 -14.74
N LEU A 347 6.15 -10.50 -14.53
CA LEU A 347 6.41 -11.65 -15.41
C LEU A 347 5.45 -12.80 -15.07
N THR A 348 4.19 -12.65 -15.45
CA THR A 348 3.20 -13.72 -15.34
C THR A 348 3.59 -14.93 -16.20
N PRO A 349 3.04 -16.14 -15.93
CA PRO A 349 3.28 -17.30 -16.79
C PRO A 349 3.01 -17.00 -18.27
N ASP A 350 1.92 -16.28 -18.58
CA ASP A 350 1.57 -15.91 -19.96
C ASP A 350 2.59 -14.98 -20.61
N ALA A 351 3.06 -13.96 -19.89
CA ALA A 351 4.10 -13.07 -20.40
C ALA A 351 5.41 -13.85 -20.64
N LEU A 352 5.75 -14.76 -19.72
CA LEU A 352 6.98 -15.54 -19.80
C LEU A 352 6.97 -16.56 -20.95
N TYR A 353 5.81 -17.14 -21.26
CA TYR A 353 5.59 -17.97 -22.44
C TYR A 353 6.02 -17.25 -23.73
N GLU A 354 5.53 -16.02 -23.94
CA GLU A 354 5.84 -15.23 -25.13
C GLU A 354 7.33 -14.87 -25.21
N VAL A 355 7.93 -14.49 -24.08
CA VAL A 355 9.35 -14.18 -23.96
C VAL A 355 10.21 -15.40 -24.35
N LEU A 356 9.92 -16.56 -23.76
CA LEU A 356 10.69 -17.79 -23.99
C LEU A 356 10.52 -18.29 -25.42
N GLU A 357 9.31 -18.35 -25.96
CA GLU A 357 9.08 -18.78 -27.35
C GLU A 357 9.87 -17.93 -28.35
N ARG A 358 9.87 -16.60 -28.16
CA ARG A 358 10.65 -15.69 -28.99
C ARG A 358 12.15 -15.97 -28.88
N ALA A 359 12.69 -16.00 -27.66
CA ALA A 359 14.12 -16.21 -27.43
C ALA A 359 14.61 -17.56 -27.96
N LEU A 360 13.82 -18.63 -27.77
CA LEU A 360 14.13 -19.98 -28.26
C LEU A 360 14.13 -20.02 -29.80
N LYS A 361 13.14 -19.38 -30.44
CA LYS A 361 13.07 -19.28 -31.90
C LYS A 361 14.28 -18.53 -32.49
N GLU A 362 14.64 -17.38 -31.92
CA GLU A 362 15.80 -16.60 -32.36
C GLU A 362 17.13 -17.34 -32.13
N ALA A 363 17.24 -18.09 -31.03
CA ALA A 363 18.40 -18.94 -30.73
C ALA A 363 18.42 -20.28 -31.50
N LYS A 364 17.40 -20.57 -32.32
CA LYS A 364 17.24 -21.82 -33.07
C LYS A 364 17.22 -23.07 -32.18
N VAL A 365 16.61 -22.96 -31.00
CA VAL A 365 16.35 -24.09 -30.09
C VAL A 365 14.98 -24.68 -30.41
N LYS A 366 14.91 -26.00 -30.62
CA LYS A 366 13.65 -26.69 -30.89
C LYS A 366 12.85 -26.86 -29.60
N THR A 367 11.56 -26.56 -29.64
CA THR A 367 10.60 -26.82 -28.56
C THR A 367 9.87 -28.14 -28.83
N PRO A 368 10.03 -29.18 -27.99
CA PRO A 368 9.40 -30.47 -28.22
C PRO A 368 7.88 -30.48 -28.10
N ARG A 369 7.29 -29.55 -27.33
CA ARG A 369 5.84 -29.47 -27.10
C ARG A 369 5.31 -28.09 -27.53
N PRO A 370 4.18 -28.03 -28.27
CA PRO A 370 3.49 -26.77 -28.53
C PRO A 370 2.78 -26.28 -27.27
N ARG A 371 2.60 -24.96 -27.13
CA ARG A 371 1.87 -24.34 -26.01
C ARG A 371 0.50 -24.99 -25.83
N GLY A 372 0.17 -25.39 -24.60
CA GLY A 372 -1.17 -25.82 -24.24
C GLY A 372 -2.17 -24.67 -24.42
N ARG A 373 -3.35 -24.94 -24.98
CA ARG A 373 -4.40 -23.91 -25.15
C ARG A 373 -4.86 -23.46 -23.76
N LEU A 374 -4.62 -22.21 -23.37
CA LEU A 374 -5.19 -21.69 -22.12
C LEU A 374 -6.71 -21.83 -22.14
N LEU A 375 -7.28 -22.24 -21.01
CA LEU A 375 -8.71 -22.13 -20.78
C LEU A 375 -9.05 -20.64 -20.78
N THR A 376 -9.58 -20.14 -21.89
CA THR A 376 -10.11 -18.78 -21.97
C THR A 376 -11.29 -18.67 -21.02
N VAL A 377 -11.09 -18.01 -19.88
CA VAL A 377 -12.20 -17.54 -19.03
C VAL A 377 -13.00 -16.56 -19.89
N PRO A 378 -14.32 -16.71 -20.03
CA PRO A 378 -15.12 -15.76 -20.81
C PRO A 378 -14.94 -14.33 -20.27
N ASP A 379 -14.63 -13.39 -21.15
CA ASP A 379 -14.32 -11.95 -20.91
C ASP A 379 -15.41 -11.14 -20.17
N GLN A 380 -16.48 -11.77 -19.67
CA GLN A 380 -17.75 -11.09 -19.38
C GLN A 380 -18.08 -10.89 -17.90
N ALA A 381 -17.13 -11.05 -16.97
CA ALA A 381 -17.38 -10.50 -15.63
C ALA A 381 -17.33 -8.96 -15.74
N PRO A 382 -18.43 -8.22 -15.44
CA PRO A 382 -18.40 -6.77 -15.52
C PRO A 382 -17.28 -6.25 -14.60
N PRO A 383 -16.46 -5.30 -15.07
CA PRO A 383 -15.31 -4.83 -14.32
C PRO A 383 -15.76 -4.24 -12.97
N ARG A 384 -15.36 -4.91 -11.88
CA ARG A 384 -15.63 -4.44 -10.51
C ARG A 384 -14.65 -3.34 -10.16
N ARG A 385 -15.12 -2.09 -10.15
CA ARG A 385 -14.31 -0.96 -9.69
C ARG A 385 -14.08 -1.06 -8.17
N PRO A 386 -12.86 -0.85 -7.68
CA PRO A 386 -12.60 -0.70 -6.25
C PRO A 386 -13.49 0.39 -5.68
N ASN A 387 -14.28 0.12 -4.62
CA ASN A 387 -15.27 1.06 -4.08
C ASN A 387 -15.35 0.94 -2.56
N LEU A 388 -15.76 2.02 -1.88
CA LEU A 388 -15.97 2.00 -0.42
C LEU A 388 -17.05 0.98 -0.01
N CYS A 389 -16.95 0.41 1.19
CA CYS A 389 -17.97 -0.51 1.71
C CYS A 389 -19.37 0.15 1.75
N ALA A 390 -20.43 -0.67 1.67
CA ALA A 390 -21.78 -0.21 2.01
C ALA A 390 -21.80 0.28 3.47
N GLY A 391 -22.38 1.45 3.73
CA GLY A 391 -22.38 2.05 5.07
C GLY A 391 -21.05 2.66 5.53
N CYS A 392 -20.03 2.77 4.69
CA CYS A 392 -18.79 3.43 5.09
C CYS A 392 -19.01 4.93 5.36
N ALA A 393 -18.60 5.42 6.54
CA ALA A 393 -18.71 6.84 6.93
C ALA A 393 -17.94 7.81 6.02
N HIS A 394 -16.85 7.34 5.39
CA HIS A 394 -16.11 8.15 4.42
C HIS A 394 -17.01 8.60 3.25
N ARG A 395 -18.03 7.81 2.87
CA ARG A 395 -19.02 8.22 1.85
C ARG A 395 -19.79 9.46 2.26
N ALA A 396 -20.31 9.46 3.50
CA ALA A 396 -21.02 10.60 4.04
C ALA A 396 -20.12 11.83 4.15
N ALA A 397 -18.86 11.64 4.59
CA ALA A 397 -17.87 12.70 4.69
C ALA A 397 -17.55 13.33 3.32
N PHE A 398 -17.27 12.51 2.30
CA PHE A 398 -17.00 12.98 0.93
C PHE A 398 -18.21 13.66 0.29
N PHE A 399 -19.40 13.11 0.48
CA PHE A 399 -20.64 13.74 0.02
C PHE A 399 -20.82 15.13 0.62
N ALA A 400 -20.67 15.26 1.94
CA ALA A 400 -20.80 16.54 2.63
C ALA A 400 -19.69 17.53 2.21
N MET A 401 -18.45 17.06 2.06
CA MET A 401 -17.32 17.84 1.57
C MET A 401 -17.62 18.44 0.19
N ARG A 402 -17.97 17.62 -0.81
CA ARG A 402 -18.28 18.10 -2.17
C ARG A 402 -19.46 19.06 -2.21
N ARG A 403 -20.45 18.85 -1.35
CA ARG A 403 -21.60 19.75 -1.20
C ARG A 403 -21.21 21.12 -0.64
N VAL A 404 -20.30 21.18 0.32
CA VAL A 404 -19.85 22.46 0.95
C VAL A 404 -18.81 23.18 0.08
N PHE A 405 -17.99 22.43 -0.64
CA PHE A 405 -16.86 22.91 -1.43
C PHE A 405 -16.98 22.53 -2.92
N PRO A 406 -18.08 22.82 -3.64
CA PRO A 406 -18.32 22.26 -4.99
C PRO A 406 -17.31 22.63 -6.08
N ARG A 407 -16.44 23.61 -5.83
CA ARG A 407 -15.32 24.00 -6.70
C ARG A 407 -13.97 23.80 -6.00
N GLY A 408 -13.91 22.96 -4.98
CA GLY A 408 -12.70 22.68 -4.23
C GLY A 408 -11.74 21.83 -5.04
N ILE A 409 -10.45 21.98 -4.75
CA ILE A 409 -9.43 21.00 -5.12
C ILE A 409 -9.32 20.03 -3.94
N TYR A 410 -9.31 18.74 -4.22
CA TYR A 410 -9.37 17.68 -3.22
C TYR A 410 -8.10 16.81 -3.23
N PRO A 411 -6.96 17.26 -2.67
CA PRO A 411 -5.83 16.38 -2.46
C PRO A 411 -6.23 15.24 -1.52
N GLY A 412 -6.20 14.02 -2.02
CA GLY A 412 -6.39 12.81 -1.25
C GLY A 412 -5.06 12.12 -0.98
N ASP A 413 -5.10 11.17 -0.07
CA ASP A 413 -3.94 10.41 0.38
C ASP A 413 -4.10 8.91 -0.01
N ILE A 414 -3.18 8.03 0.39
CA ILE A 414 -3.27 6.57 0.15
C ILE A 414 -4.08 5.83 1.24
N GLY A 415 -5.25 5.30 0.89
CA GLY A 415 -6.04 4.43 1.76
C GLY A 415 -7.47 4.24 1.25
N CYS A 416 -8.39 3.82 2.13
CA CYS A 416 -9.81 3.68 1.74
C CYS A 416 -10.36 4.98 1.14
N TYR A 417 -9.85 6.11 1.57
CA TYR A 417 -10.23 7.44 1.11
C TYR A 417 -9.75 7.76 -0.32
N THR A 418 -8.75 7.05 -0.88
CA THR A 418 -8.46 7.10 -2.32
C THR A 418 -9.67 6.61 -3.15
N LEU A 419 -10.47 5.68 -2.61
CA LEU A 419 -11.70 5.20 -3.27
C LEU A 419 -12.80 6.29 -3.36
N GLY A 420 -12.58 7.45 -2.75
CA GLY A 420 -13.33 8.69 -2.98
C GLY A 420 -13.27 9.17 -4.44
N LEU A 421 -12.33 8.66 -5.26
CA LEU A 421 -12.28 8.87 -6.71
C LEU A 421 -13.62 8.56 -7.40
N ASN A 422 -14.29 7.47 -7.03
CA ASN A 422 -15.60 7.12 -7.60
C ASN A 422 -16.71 8.12 -7.23
N GLN A 423 -16.50 8.90 -6.17
CA GLN A 423 -17.38 9.99 -5.76
C GLN A 423 -16.84 11.34 -6.23
N GLY A 424 -15.82 11.43 -7.08
CA GLY A 424 -15.22 12.71 -7.50
C GLY A 424 -14.77 13.59 -6.33
N ALA A 425 -14.29 12.96 -5.25
CA ALA A 425 -13.91 13.60 -4.00
C ALA A 425 -12.38 13.60 -3.78
N VAL A 426 -11.62 13.16 -4.78
CA VAL A 426 -10.15 13.08 -4.77
C VAL A 426 -9.68 13.50 -6.16
N ASP A 427 -8.83 14.52 -6.23
CA ASP A 427 -8.26 15.03 -7.48
C ASP A 427 -6.80 14.56 -7.66
N THR A 428 -6.07 14.36 -6.56
CA THR A 428 -4.70 13.87 -6.55
C THR A 428 -4.51 12.85 -5.44
N CYS A 429 -3.68 11.83 -5.65
CA CYS A 429 -3.22 10.89 -4.63
C CYS A 429 -1.80 10.48 -5.01
N HIS A 430 -0.82 10.70 -4.14
CA HIS A 430 0.60 10.50 -4.47
C HIS A 430 1.24 9.47 -3.54
N ASP A 431 1.66 9.89 -2.35
CA ASP A 431 2.20 9.04 -1.30
C ASP A 431 1.52 9.34 0.05
N MET A 432 1.81 8.49 1.05
CA MET A 432 1.25 8.62 2.39
C MET A 432 1.70 9.95 3.01
N GLY A 433 0.75 10.82 3.35
CA GLY A 433 0.96 12.14 3.94
C GLY A 433 1.03 13.28 2.92
N ALA A 434 1.18 13.00 1.62
CA ALA A 434 1.29 14.01 0.58
C ALA A 434 0.06 14.91 0.46
N SER A 435 -1.13 14.43 0.85
CA SER A 435 -2.36 15.23 0.79
C SER A 435 -2.23 16.56 1.55
N VAL A 436 -1.54 16.54 2.69
CA VAL A 436 -1.35 17.72 3.56
C VAL A 436 -0.39 18.71 2.92
N THR A 437 0.75 18.24 2.41
CA THR A 437 1.77 19.10 1.78
C THR A 437 1.28 19.66 0.44
N PHE A 438 0.59 18.86 -0.36
CA PHE A 438 -0.02 19.31 -1.61
C PHE A 438 -1.08 20.37 -1.35
N ALA A 439 -1.95 20.16 -0.35
CA ALA A 439 -2.96 21.14 -0.01
C ALA A 439 -2.37 22.45 0.50
N ALA A 440 -1.32 22.38 1.31
CA ALA A 440 -0.59 23.56 1.75
C ALA A 440 -0.04 24.36 0.55
N ALA A 441 0.66 23.68 -0.36
CA ALA A 441 1.22 24.31 -1.57
C ALA A 441 0.14 24.88 -2.49
N LEU A 442 -0.89 24.11 -2.83
CA LEU A 442 -2.00 24.55 -3.67
C LEU A 442 -2.70 25.76 -3.06
N SER A 443 -3.01 25.72 -1.76
CA SER A 443 -3.64 26.86 -1.07
C SER A 443 -2.79 28.13 -1.16
N ARG A 444 -1.47 27.98 -1.03
CA ARG A 444 -0.52 29.09 -1.07
C ARG A 444 -0.42 29.72 -2.46
N VAL A 445 -0.28 28.91 -3.51
CA VAL A 445 -0.14 29.42 -4.88
C VAL A 445 -1.37 30.23 -5.29
N TYR A 446 -2.58 29.73 -5.05
CA TYR A 446 -3.80 30.50 -5.35
C TYR A 446 -3.92 31.78 -4.52
N GLN A 447 -3.48 31.78 -3.25
CA GLN A 447 -3.45 33.00 -2.43
C GLN A 447 -2.50 34.06 -2.98
N LEU A 448 -1.32 33.65 -3.48
CA LEU A 448 -0.35 34.58 -4.07
C LEU A 448 -0.93 35.27 -5.31
N ASP A 449 -1.77 34.57 -6.07
CA ASP A 449 -2.48 35.12 -7.24
C ASP A 449 -3.76 35.91 -6.86
N GLY A 450 -4.06 36.07 -5.57
CA GLY A 450 -5.28 36.73 -5.10
C GLY A 450 -6.57 35.96 -5.42
N GLN A 451 -6.47 34.66 -5.73
CA GLN A 451 -7.61 33.82 -6.09
C GLN A 451 -8.16 33.07 -4.88
N ALA A 452 -9.48 33.18 -4.69
CA ALA A 452 -10.20 32.44 -3.65
C ALA A 452 -10.52 31.00 -4.12
N GLN A 453 -9.52 30.12 -4.08
CA GLN A 453 -9.66 28.70 -4.43
C GLN A 453 -9.76 27.83 -3.17
N PRO A 454 -10.89 27.15 -2.91
CA PRO A 454 -10.99 26.22 -1.80
C PRO A 454 -10.11 24.99 -2.03
N VAL A 455 -9.36 24.60 -1.01
CA VAL A 455 -8.57 23.36 -0.99
C VAL A 455 -8.97 22.57 0.26
N VAL A 456 -9.32 21.29 0.06
CA VAL A 456 -9.71 20.39 1.15
C VAL A 456 -8.94 19.08 1.01
N ALA A 457 -7.97 18.87 1.89
CA ALA A 457 -7.19 17.64 1.94
C ALA A 457 -7.95 16.55 2.67
N THR A 458 -7.83 15.29 2.24
CA THR A 458 -8.37 14.14 2.98
C THR A 458 -7.27 13.12 3.26
N ILE A 459 -7.16 12.71 4.53
CA ILE A 459 -6.16 11.75 5.04
C ILE A 459 -6.84 10.84 6.07
N GLY A 460 -6.42 9.58 6.20
CA GLY A 460 -6.88 8.71 7.29
C GLY A 460 -6.16 8.96 8.61
N ASP A 461 -6.71 8.48 9.73
CA ASP A 461 -6.06 8.50 11.05
C ASP A 461 -4.68 7.81 11.03
N SER A 462 -4.62 6.55 10.59
CA SER A 462 -3.38 5.76 10.52
C SER A 462 -2.30 6.45 9.67
N THR A 463 -2.69 7.02 8.54
CA THR A 463 -1.79 7.74 7.63
C THR A 463 -1.36 9.09 8.17
N PHE A 464 -2.22 9.74 8.96
CA PHE A 464 -1.85 10.95 9.68
C PHE A 464 -0.75 10.68 10.71
N PHE A 465 -0.86 9.60 11.49
CA PHE A 465 0.22 9.16 12.40
C PHE A 465 1.51 8.80 11.65
N HIS A 466 1.40 8.20 10.46
CA HIS A 466 2.54 7.76 9.66
C HIS A 466 3.43 8.92 9.18
N SER A 467 2.84 9.93 8.55
CA SER A 467 3.59 11.04 7.92
C SER A 467 2.79 12.33 7.79
N GLY A 468 1.52 12.37 8.17
CA GLY A 468 0.70 13.59 8.10
C GLY A 468 1.13 14.66 9.11
N THR A 469 1.70 14.27 10.25
CA THR A 469 2.15 15.20 11.31
C THR A 469 3.24 16.16 10.83
N THR A 470 4.26 15.65 10.13
CA THR A 470 5.37 16.49 9.62
C THR A 470 4.87 17.49 8.58
N GLY A 471 3.99 17.05 7.68
CA GLY A 471 3.32 17.91 6.71
C GLY A 471 2.46 18.99 7.36
N LEU A 472 1.72 18.64 8.42
CA LEU A 472 0.85 19.57 9.15
C LEU A 472 1.66 20.62 9.93
N ILE A 473 2.73 20.21 10.62
CA ILE A 473 3.65 21.13 11.31
C ILE A 473 4.20 22.16 10.32
N ASN A 474 4.67 21.71 9.16
CA ASN A 474 5.18 22.60 8.13
C ASN A 474 4.09 23.54 7.59
N ALA A 475 2.87 23.04 7.35
CA ALA A 475 1.75 23.83 6.88
C ALA A 475 1.34 24.93 7.87
N VAL A 476 1.27 24.60 9.16
CA VAL A 476 0.95 25.55 10.23
C VAL A 476 2.04 26.60 10.36
N HIS A 477 3.31 26.18 10.43
CA HIS A 477 4.45 27.08 10.55
C HIS A 477 4.48 28.12 9.41
N ASN A 478 4.15 27.70 8.19
CA ASN A 478 4.17 28.56 7.01
C ASN A 478 2.84 29.29 6.74
N GLY A 479 1.85 29.21 7.64
CA GLY A 479 0.58 29.93 7.51
C GLY A 479 -0.27 29.50 6.31
N ALA A 480 -0.21 28.22 5.92
CA ALA A 480 -1.07 27.68 4.86
C ALA A 480 -2.56 27.75 5.28
N ARG A 481 -3.47 27.86 4.30
CA ARG A 481 -4.92 28.03 4.58
C ARG A 481 -5.76 27.07 3.74
N PHE A 482 -6.00 25.90 4.30
CA PHE A 482 -6.82 24.85 3.71
C PHE A 482 -7.55 24.09 4.82
N VAL A 483 -8.55 23.30 4.44
CA VAL A 483 -9.23 22.39 5.37
C VAL A 483 -8.57 21.02 5.27
N LEU A 484 -8.09 20.48 6.40
CA LEU A 484 -7.65 19.10 6.50
C LEU A 484 -8.78 18.27 7.11
N LEU A 485 -9.31 17.33 6.35
CA LEU A 485 -10.33 16.38 6.80
C LEU A 485 -9.65 15.04 7.14
N ILE A 486 -9.46 14.78 8.43
CA ILE A 486 -8.94 13.50 8.92
C ILE A 486 -10.11 12.53 9.03
N LEU A 487 -10.09 11.47 8.23
CA LEU A 487 -11.09 10.41 8.17
C LEU A 487 -10.69 9.31 9.15
N ASP A 488 -11.20 9.42 10.37
CA ASP A 488 -10.81 8.58 11.50
C ASP A 488 -11.80 7.42 11.67
N ASN A 489 -11.34 6.22 11.31
CA ASN A 489 -12.07 4.98 11.49
C ASN A 489 -11.39 4.00 12.47
N GLN A 490 -10.39 4.49 13.21
CA GLN A 490 -9.70 3.81 14.29
C GLN A 490 -9.05 2.47 13.89
N THR A 491 -8.61 2.33 12.63
CA THR A 491 -7.94 1.12 12.15
C THR A 491 -7.25 1.29 10.80
N THR A 492 -6.11 0.61 10.60
CA THR A 492 -5.45 0.55 9.29
C THR A 492 -6.18 -0.45 8.37
N SER A 493 -7.21 0.03 7.66
CA SER A 493 -8.26 -0.84 7.12
C SER A 493 -7.83 -1.72 5.94
N MET A 494 -7.15 -1.15 4.94
CA MET A 494 -6.85 -1.86 3.68
C MET A 494 -5.78 -2.94 3.81
N THR A 495 -4.98 -2.90 4.89
CA THR A 495 -3.81 -3.77 5.09
C THR A 495 -4.06 -4.91 6.06
N GLY A 496 -5.26 -5.04 6.62
CA GLY A 496 -5.60 -6.10 7.58
C GLY A 496 -6.09 -5.64 8.95
N MET A 497 -6.65 -4.43 9.07
CA MET A 497 -7.28 -3.91 10.30
C MET A 497 -6.34 -3.79 11.50
N GLN A 498 -5.06 -3.43 11.25
CA GLN A 498 -4.08 -3.25 12.32
C GLN A 498 -4.51 -2.12 13.29
N PRO A 499 -4.11 -2.23 14.58
CA PRO A 499 -4.31 -1.16 15.55
C PRO A 499 -3.53 0.10 15.13
N THR A 500 -4.04 1.25 15.54
CA THR A 500 -3.36 2.55 15.36
C THR A 500 -2.91 3.06 16.74
N PRO A 501 -1.98 4.03 16.83
CA PRO A 501 -1.57 4.60 18.11
C PRO A 501 -2.74 5.09 18.98
N GLU A 502 -3.86 5.48 18.36
CA GLU A 502 -5.05 5.92 19.06
C GLU A 502 -5.83 4.79 19.76
N THR A 503 -5.66 3.52 19.37
CA THR A 503 -6.40 2.42 20.00
C THR A 503 -5.79 2.00 21.35
N GLY A 504 -4.54 2.39 21.63
CA GLY A 504 -3.83 1.97 22.85
C GLY A 504 -3.58 0.46 22.92
N LEU A 505 -3.48 -0.21 21.76
CA LEU A 505 -3.22 -1.65 21.66
C LEU A 505 -1.91 -1.87 20.88
N THR A 506 -1.06 -2.73 21.42
CA THR A 506 0.19 -3.16 20.77
C THR A 506 -0.07 -4.26 19.73
N ALA A 507 0.95 -4.63 18.96
CA ALA A 507 0.82 -5.56 17.84
C ALA A 507 0.37 -6.98 18.22
N ASP A 508 0.68 -7.41 19.44
CA ASP A 508 0.28 -8.72 19.98
C ASP A 508 -0.98 -8.64 20.87
N GLY A 509 -1.63 -7.47 20.90
CA GLY A 509 -2.89 -7.25 21.61
C GLY A 509 -2.75 -6.79 23.06
N HIS A 510 -1.54 -6.64 23.60
CA HIS A 510 -1.38 -6.09 24.96
C HIS A 510 -1.74 -4.60 25.01
N PRO A 511 -2.22 -4.09 26.17
CA PRO A 511 -2.44 -2.67 26.39
C PRO A 511 -1.14 -1.87 26.21
N GLY A 512 -1.20 -0.83 25.39
CA GLY A 512 -0.15 0.16 25.17
C GLY A 512 -0.59 1.57 25.60
N HIS A 513 0.25 2.57 25.32
CA HIS A 513 -0.12 3.97 25.57
C HIS A 513 -0.96 4.51 24.41
N ARG A 514 -2.13 5.07 24.71
CA ARG A 514 -2.98 5.72 23.72
C ARG A 514 -2.42 7.10 23.35
N VAL A 515 -2.23 7.35 22.06
CA VAL A 515 -1.94 8.69 21.52
C VAL A 515 -3.23 9.30 20.99
N ASP A 516 -3.77 10.30 21.69
CA ASP A 516 -5.01 10.96 21.28
C ASP A 516 -4.80 11.82 20.02
N LEU A 517 -5.63 11.59 18.99
CA LEU A 517 -5.51 12.27 17.71
C LEU A 517 -5.79 13.78 17.83
N LEU A 518 -6.75 14.18 18.66
CA LEU A 518 -7.09 15.59 18.86
C LEU A 518 -5.95 16.33 19.56
N GLU A 519 -5.37 15.76 20.61
CA GLU A 519 -4.21 16.32 21.30
C GLU A 519 -2.96 16.37 20.40
N LEU A 520 -2.75 15.35 19.56
CA LEU A 520 -1.67 15.37 18.56
C LEU A 520 -1.84 16.50 17.55
N VAL A 521 -3.05 16.69 17.01
CA VAL A 521 -3.35 17.80 16.08
C VAL A 521 -3.16 19.15 16.76
N LYS A 522 -3.57 19.30 18.02
CA LYS A 522 -3.29 20.51 18.82
C LYS A 522 -1.79 20.73 18.99
N GLY A 523 -1.03 19.68 19.28
CA GLY A 523 0.43 19.71 19.39
C GLY A 523 1.14 20.14 18.11
N CYS A 524 0.51 19.95 16.93
CA CYS A 524 1.01 20.47 15.66
C CYS A 524 0.78 21.98 15.46
N GLY A 525 0.15 22.67 16.43
CA GLY A 525 -0.05 24.13 16.43
C GLY A 525 -1.35 24.61 15.77
N VAL A 526 -2.31 23.73 15.51
CA VAL A 526 -3.56 24.09 14.83
C VAL A 526 -4.51 24.87 15.74
N GLY A 527 -4.93 26.06 15.31
CA GLY A 527 -5.85 26.93 16.09
C GLY A 527 -7.34 26.64 15.90
N GLN A 528 -7.76 25.97 14.82
CA GLN A 528 -9.16 25.61 14.55
C GLN A 528 -9.29 24.11 14.34
N ILE A 529 -9.84 23.40 15.34
CA ILE A 529 -10.04 21.95 15.31
C ILE A 529 -11.46 21.62 15.76
N GLU A 530 -12.17 20.80 14.99
CA GLU A 530 -13.50 20.27 15.34
C GLU A 530 -13.55 18.76 15.06
N GLN A 531 -14.15 17.98 15.97
CA GLN A 531 -14.45 16.56 15.75
C GLN A 531 -15.96 16.39 15.54
N ALA A 532 -16.36 15.60 14.54
CA ALA A 532 -17.76 15.33 14.25
C ALA A 532 -17.95 13.96 13.58
N ASP A 533 -19.12 13.35 13.78
CA ASP A 533 -19.49 12.09 13.12
C ASP A 533 -20.12 12.36 11.75
N PRO A 534 -19.59 11.82 10.63
CA PRO A 534 -20.20 11.92 9.31
C PRO A 534 -21.61 11.31 9.21
N TYR A 535 -22.01 10.41 10.11
CA TYR A 535 -23.38 9.88 10.17
C TYR A 535 -24.39 10.93 10.62
N ASP A 536 -24.00 11.91 11.44
CA ASP A 536 -24.79 13.14 11.66
C ASP A 536 -24.52 14.14 10.52
N LEU A 537 -25.04 13.83 9.33
CA LEU A 537 -24.88 14.67 8.15
C LEU A 537 -25.26 16.16 8.40
N PRO A 538 -26.41 16.49 9.03
CA PRO A 538 -26.76 17.88 9.34
C PRO A 538 -25.73 18.60 10.22
N GLY A 539 -25.24 17.95 11.29
CA GLY A 539 -24.19 18.50 12.15
C GLY A 539 -22.86 18.64 11.42
N PHE A 540 -22.45 17.61 10.68
CA PHE A 540 -21.22 17.58 9.90
C PHE A 540 -21.18 18.71 8.84
N PHE A 541 -22.31 19.01 8.19
CA PHE A 541 -22.45 20.18 7.32
C PHE A 541 -22.17 21.52 8.04
N LYS A 542 -22.56 21.67 9.30
CA LYS A 542 -22.31 22.91 10.07
C LYS A 542 -20.82 23.06 10.36
N VAL A 543 -20.14 21.98 10.74
CA VAL A 543 -18.70 21.93 11.02
C VAL A 543 -17.88 22.30 9.77
N LEU A 544 -18.14 21.64 8.64
CA LEU A 544 -17.43 21.96 7.39
C LEU A 544 -17.63 23.41 6.94
N ARG A 545 -18.82 24.00 7.16
CA ARG A 545 -19.07 25.43 6.87
C ARG A 545 -18.31 26.37 7.81
N ARG A 546 -18.06 25.99 9.06
CA ARG A 546 -17.20 26.75 10.00
C ARG A 546 -15.75 26.70 9.54
N ALA A 547 -15.24 25.50 9.24
CA ALA A 547 -13.90 25.32 8.69
C ALA A 547 -13.69 26.16 7.42
N LYS A 548 -14.67 26.14 6.49
CA LYS A 548 -14.67 26.99 5.29
C LYS A 548 -14.55 28.49 5.59
N ARG A 549 -15.26 28.98 6.61
CA ARG A 549 -15.19 30.39 7.01
C ARG A 549 -13.84 30.72 7.64
N HIS A 550 -13.27 29.81 8.44
CA HIS A 550 -11.96 29.99 9.05
C HIS A 550 -10.88 30.17 7.98
N VAL A 551 -10.76 29.24 7.03
CA VAL A 551 -9.70 29.29 6.00
C VAL A 551 -9.85 30.47 5.04
N ALA A 552 -11.05 31.02 4.88
CA ALA A 552 -11.33 32.15 3.99
C ALA A 552 -10.90 33.51 4.56
N LYS A 553 -10.71 33.62 5.89
CA LYS A 553 -10.32 34.87 6.57
C LYS A 553 -8.85 35.21 6.36
N PRO A 554 -8.47 36.48 6.09
CA PRO A 554 -7.07 36.91 5.95
C PRO A 554 -6.14 36.38 7.06
N GLU A 555 -6.61 36.42 8.30
CA GLU A 555 -5.95 35.96 9.53
C GLU A 555 -6.15 34.47 9.85
N GLY A 556 -6.89 33.75 8.99
CA GLY A 556 -7.15 32.32 9.14
C GLY A 556 -5.91 31.48 8.82
N GLY A 557 -5.93 30.23 9.29
CA GLY A 557 -4.89 29.24 9.04
C GLY A 557 -5.47 27.92 8.54
N VAL A 558 -4.75 26.83 8.79
CA VAL A 558 -5.25 25.47 8.59
C VAL A 558 -6.42 25.21 9.55
N ALA A 559 -7.53 24.68 9.03
CA ALA A 559 -8.62 24.16 9.84
C ALA A 559 -8.65 22.63 9.75
N VAL A 560 -8.61 21.94 10.89
CA VAL A 560 -8.67 20.47 10.93
C VAL A 560 -10.06 20.02 11.36
N VAL A 561 -10.65 19.10 10.61
CA VAL A 561 -11.89 18.41 10.96
C VAL A 561 -11.60 16.93 11.11
N ILE A 562 -11.83 16.37 12.30
CA ILE A 562 -11.71 14.93 12.56
C ILE A 562 -13.09 14.30 12.37
N ALA A 563 -13.26 13.59 11.26
CA ALA A 563 -14.45 12.82 10.92
C ALA A 563 -14.36 11.43 11.55
N ARG A 564 -14.79 11.30 12.81
CA ARG A 564 -14.67 10.07 13.60
C ARG A 564 -15.90 9.19 13.46
N HIS A 565 -15.71 7.97 12.97
CA HIS A 565 -16.74 6.93 12.95
C HIS A 565 -16.14 5.54 12.68
N ALA A 566 -16.60 4.51 13.39
CA ALA A 566 -15.99 3.17 13.32
C ALA A 566 -16.03 2.54 11.91
N CYS A 567 -15.02 1.72 11.60
CA CYS A 567 -14.97 0.99 10.33
C CYS A 567 -16.02 -0.13 10.30
N VAL A 568 -17.02 -0.02 9.41
CA VAL A 568 -18.11 -1.01 9.23
C VAL A 568 -17.63 -2.42 8.90
N ALA A 569 -16.46 -2.55 8.26
CA ALA A 569 -15.87 -3.84 7.91
C ALA A 569 -15.13 -4.49 9.09
N LYS A 570 -14.67 -3.71 10.07
CA LYS A 570 -14.03 -4.20 11.30
C LYS A 570 -15.07 -4.59 12.33
N ASP A 571 -16.04 -3.72 12.57
CA ASP A 571 -17.13 -3.96 13.51
C ASP A 571 -18.41 -3.26 13.03
N ARG A 572 -19.32 -4.06 12.46
CA ARG A 572 -20.60 -3.56 11.95
C ARG A 572 -21.55 -3.13 13.07
N GLY A 573 -21.49 -3.77 14.23
CA GLY A 573 -22.36 -3.43 15.37
C GLY A 573 -21.98 -2.08 15.98
N LEU A 574 -20.68 -1.81 16.08
CA LEU A 574 -20.17 -0.52 16.54
C LEU A 574 -20.43 0.60 15.52
N ALA A 575 -20.24 0.33 14.22
CA ALA A 575 -20.46 1.33 13.16
C ALA A 575 -21.96 1.60 12.91
N ILE A 576 -22.82 0.59 12.99
CA ILE A 576 -24.26 0.70 12.72
C ILE A 576 -25.02 0.12 13.92
N PRO A 577 -25.05 0.83 15.06
CA PRO A 577 -25.73 0.35 16.28
C PRO A 577 -27.24 0.27 16.11
N ARG A 578 -27.81 1.07 15.19
CA ARG A 578 -29.22 1.05 14.82
C ARG A 578 -29.36 0.81 13.33
N GLN A 579 -30.02 -0.29 12.95
CA GLN A 579 -30.42 -0.53 11.57
C GLN A 579 -31.62 0.35 11.21
N ILE A 580 -31.52 1.01 10.07
CA ILE A 580 -32.54 1.86 9.50
C ILE A 580 -32.80 1.33 8.09
N PRO A 581 -33.73 0.36 7.95
CA PRO A 581 -34.12 -0.14 6.64
C PRO A 581 -34.66 1.01 5.79
N VAL A 582 -34.35 0.97 4.51
CA VAL A 582 -34.77 2.00 3.55
C VAL A 582 -35.52 1.38 2.40
N GLU A 583 -36.37 2.15 1.75
CA GLU A 583 -37.05 1.79 0.52
C GLU A 583 -37.04 2.94 -0.48
N VAL A 584 -37.26 2.61 -1.76
CA VAL A 584 -37.39 3.60 -2.82
C VAL A 584 -38.86 3.70 -3.21
N LEU A 585 -39.43 4.89 -3.06
CA LEU A 585 -40.78 5.22 -3.49
C LEU A 585 -40.91 5.12 -5.02
N ALA A 586 -42.14 4.92 -5.48
CA ALA A 586 -42.46 4.76 -6.89
C ALA A 586 -41.89 5.89 -7.78
N ALA A 587 -41.69 5.57 -9.06
CA ALA A 587 -41.20 6.53 -10.05
C ALA A 587 -42.10 7.78 -10.09
N ALA A 588 -41.50 8.96 -10.15
CA ALA A 588 -42.20 10.24 -10.25
C ALA A 588 -41.67 11.07 -11.42
N ARG A 589 -42.56 11.86 -12.04
CA ARG A 589 -42.18 12.74 -13.14
C ARG A 589 -41.40 13.96 -12.62
N PRO A 590 -40.23 14.27 -13.18
CA PRO A 590 -39.47 15.45 -12.78
C PRO A 590 -40.18 16.75 -13.21
N ALA A 591 -40.46 17.64 -12.27
CA ALA A 591 -40.82 19.03 -12.58
C ALA A 591 -39.55 19.85 -12.90
N PRO A 592 -39.55 20.75 -13.91
CA PRO A 592 -38.41 21.64 -14.16
C PRO A 592 -38.31 22.71 -13.05
N PRO A 593 -37.10 23.19 -12.71
CA PRO A 593 -36.93 24.25 -11.70
C PRO A 593 -37.65 25.53 -12.15
N VAL A 594 -38.38 26.13 -11.22
CA VAL A 594 -39.15 27.37 -11.44
C VAL A 594 -38.55 28.46 -10.55
N PHE A 595 -38.53 29.69 -11.04
CA PHE A 595 -38.19 30.83 -10.18
C PHE A 595 -39.37 31.11 -9.27
N SER A 596 -39.13 31.22 -7.96
CA SER A 596 -40.21 31.56 -7.03
C SER A 596 -40.72 32.96 -7.36
N PRO A 597 -42.05 33.14 -7.54
CA PRO A 597 -42.65 34.45 -7.70
C PRO A 597 -42.65 35.27 -6.39
N GLN A 598 -42.33 34.64 -5.25
CA GLN A 598 -42.41 35.23 -3.91
C GLN A 598 -41.10 35.86 -3.42
N VAL A 599 -39.99 35.73 -4.17
CA VAL A 599 -38.68 36.26 -3.77
C VAL A 599 -38.31 37.46 -4.63
N ALA A 600 -38.09 38.61 -3.98
CA ALA A 600 -37.94 39.91 -4.64
C ALA A 600 -36.80 39.99 -5.68
N ALA A 601 -35.66 39.33 -5.46
CA ALA A 601 -34.54 39.31 -6.42
C ALA A 601 -33.56 38.15 -6.19
N CYS A 602 -32.91 37.68 -7.26
CA CYS A 602 -31.77 36.77 -7.16
C CYS A 602 -30.50 37.54 -6.80
N ALA A 603 -29.71 37.02 -5.85
CA ALA A 603 -28.42 37.62 -5.47
C ALA A 603 -27.29 37.45 -6.51
N ASP A 604 -27.56 36.79 -7.66
CA ASP A 604 -26.59 36.44 -8.71
C ASP A 604 -25.26 35.82 -8.19
N CYS A 605 -25.29 35.14 -7.05
CA CYS A 605 -24.10 34.62 -6.38
C CYS A 605 -23.43 33.42 -7.10
N GLY A 606 -24.06 32.86 -8.14
CA GLY A 606 -23.53 31.76 -8.94
C GLY A 606 -23.47 30.38 -8.25
N ARG A 607 -23.90 30.23 -6.99
CA ARG A 607 -23.85 28.94 -6.25
C ARG A 607 -24.59 27.81 -6.97
N CYS A 608 -25.75 28.12 -7.52
CA CYS A 608 -26.57 27.17 -8.28
C CYS A 608 -25.94 26.76 -9.62
N VAL A 609 -25.18 27.66 -10.26
CA VAL A 609 -24.41 27.36 -11.47
C VAL A 609 -23.27 26.41 -11.11
N ALA A 610 -22.54 26.73 -10.03
CA ALA A 610 -21.40 25.93 -9.58
C ALA A 610 -21.78 24.50 -9.14
N ILE A 611 -22.96 24.29 -8.55
CA ILE A 611 -23.41 22.95 -8.12
C ILE A 611 -24.03 22.13 -9.27
N CYS A 612 -24.26 22.72 -10.46
CA CYS A 612 -25.00 22.06 -11.53
C CYS A 612 -24.16 20.96 -12.18
N PRO A 613 -24.54 19.67 -12.06
CA PRO A 613 -23.71 18.56 -12.53
C PRO A 613 -23.65 18.45 -14.06
N VAL A 614 -24.59 19.09 -14.76
CA VAL A 614 -24.80 19.00 -16.21
C VAL A 614 -24.61 20.34 -16.92
N GLY A 615 -24.15 21.37 -16.19
CA GLY A 615 -23.94 22.71 -16.75
C GLY A 615 -25.21 23.34 -17.35
N ALA A 616 -26.39 22.97 -16.85
CA ALA A 616 -27.68 23.48 -17.34
C ALA A 616 -27.98 24.92 -16.90
N LEU A 617 -27.18 25.50 -16.01
CA LEU A 617 -27.41 26.82 -15.43
C LEU A 617 -26.33 27.79 -15.89
N LYS A 618 -26.71 28.97 -16.40
CA LYS A 618 -25.78 30.03 -16.81
C LYS A 618 -26.15 31.37 -16.18
N ARG A 619 -25.16 32.12 -15.68
CA ARG A 619 -25.35 33.49 -15.20
C ARG A 619 -25.67 34.42 -16.38
N THR A 620 -26.62 35.33 -16.19
CA THR A 620 -26.99 36.32 -17.21
C THR A 620 -26.45 37.72 -16.91
N GLY A 621 -25.90 37.95 -15.71
CA GLY A 621 -25.43 39.27 -15.26
C GLY A 621 -26.55 40.27 -14.91
N LYS A 622 -27.82 39.91 -15.12
CA LYS A 622 -29.00 40.76 -14.88
C LYS A 622 -29.83 40.32 -13.66
N GLY A 623 -29.21 39.75 -12.64
CA GLY A 623 -29.93 39.28 -11.45
C GLY A 623 -30.88 38.10 -11.73
N ARG A 624 -30.62 37.29 -12.76
CA ARG A 624 -31.34 36.04 -13.06
C ARG A 624 -30.40 34.97 -13.61
N VAL A 625 -30.70 33.71 -13.32
CA VAL A 625 -29.95 32.55 -13.85
C VAL A 625 -30.79 31.93 -14.98
N LYS A 626 -30.19 31.60 -16.11
CA LYS A 626 -30.89 30.93 -17.22
C LYS A 626 -30.75 29.42 -17.05
N VAL A 627 -31.86 28.69 -17.16
CA VAL A 627 -31.90 27.21 -17.14
C VAL A 627 -32.05 26.69 -18.58
N ASP A 628 -31.14 25.84 -19.01
CA ASP A 628 -31.29 25.00 -20.19
C ASP A 628 -32.13 23.76 -19.82
N LYS A 629 -33.41 23.79 -20.21
CA LYS A 629 -34.37 22.72 -19.90
C LYS A 629 -34.00 21.38 -20.55
N LYS A 630 -33.27 21.38 -21.66
CA LYS A 630 -32.86 20.14 -22.36
C LYS A 630 -31.75 19.41 -21.60
N LYS A 631 -30.88 20.15 -20.91
CA LYS A 631 -29.80 19.58 -20.09
C LYS A 631 -30.23 19.30 -18.65
N CYS A 632 -31.29 19.94 -18.16
CA CYS A 632 -31.66 19.87 -16.75
C CYS A 632 -32.14 18.47 -16.33
N LEU A 633 -31.51 17.91 -15.30
CA LEU A 633 -31.93 16.64 -14.68
C LEU A 633 -33.05 16.79 -13.64
N SER A 634 -33.57 18.01 -13.42
CA SER A 634 -34.55 18.34 -12.37
C SER A 634 -34.15 17.82 -10.98
N CYS A 635 -32.86 17.82 -10.69
CA CYS A 635 -32.27 17.11 -9.55
C CYS A 635 -32.31 17.86 -8.21
N ARG A 636 -32.93 19.05 -8.18
CA ARG A 636 -33.09 19.96 -7.02
C ARG A 636 -31.81 20.52 -6.36
N LEU A 637 -30.60 20.10 -6.76
CA LEU A 637 -29.35 20.65 -6.18
C LEU A 637 -29.28 22.18 -6.21
N CYS A 638 -29.70 22.80 -7.31
CA CYS A 638 -29.67 24.25 -7.50
C CYS A 638 -30.60 25.01 -6.53
N ALA A 639 -31.75 24.42 -6.19
CA ALA A 639 -32.67 24.97 -5.20
C ALA A 639 -32.11 24.80 -3.79
N ALA A 640 -31.52 23.62 -3.49
CA ALA A 640 -30.93 23.32 -2.18
C ALA A 640 -29.76 24.25 -1.78
N VAL A 641 -29.02 24.80 -2.75
CA VAL A 641 -27.91 25.74 -2.48
C VAL A 641 -28.30 27.22 -2.61
N CYS A 642 -29.55 27.53 -2.96
CA CYS A 642 -30.00 28.90 -3.19
C CYS A 642 -30.19 29.64 -1.85
N PRO A 643 -29.36 30.64 -1.53
CA PRO A 643 -29.43 31.30 -0.22
C PRO A 643 -30.65 32.21 -0.07
N THR A 644 -31.21 32.70 -1.18
CA THR A 644 -32.36 33.61 -1.21
C THR A 644 -33.69 32.88 -1.38
N GLY A 645 -33.68 31.56 -1.62
CA GLY A 645 -34.89 30.82 -1.99
C GLY A 645 -35.46 31.20 -3.37
N THR A 646 -34.75 32.00 -4.19
CA THR A 646 -35.23 32.42 -5.52
C THR A 646 -35.38 31.23 -6.48
N MET A 647 -34.56 30.20 -6.32
CA MET A 647 -34.64 28.97 -7.10
C MET A 647 -35.40 27.92 -6.28
N VAL A 648 -36.59 27.54 -6.75
CA VAL A 648 -37.46 26.59 -6.05
C VAL A 648 -37.75 25.41 -6.95
N LEU A 649 -37.80 24.24 -6.34
CA LEU A 649 -38.27 23.02 -6.96
C LEU A 649 -38.77 22.12 -5.82
N GLU A 650 -40.06 21.82 -5.80
CA GLU A 650 -40.63 20.89 -4.81
C GLU A 650 -40.13 19.46 -5.07
N PRO A 651 -40.00 18.62 -4.03
CA PRO A 651 -39.57 17.24 -4.21
C PRO A 651 -40.68 16.47 -4.93
N ALA A 652 -40.31 15.62 -5.87
CA ALA A 652 -41.30 14.83 -6.60
C ALA A 652 -42.00 13.76 -5.73
N GLY A 653 -41.48 13.46 -4.54
CA GLY A 653 -42.02 12.40 -3.66
C GLY A 653 -41.81 10.99 -4.22
N GLY A 654 -40.90 10.84 -5.20
CA GLY A 654 -40.64 9.58 -5.90
C GLY A 654 -39.40 9.68 -6.78
N CYS A 655 -38.92 8.54 -7.29
CA CYS A 655 -37.67 8.48 -8.02
C CYS A 655 -37.81 9.11 -9.41
N THR A 656 -37.01 10.12 -9.72
CA THR A 656 -37.04 10.83 -11.02
C THR A 656 -35.96 10.37 -12.00
N ALA A 657 -35.28 9.26 -11.71
CA ALA A 657 -34.14 8.74 -12.48
C ALA A 657 -32.97 9.74 -12.66
N CYS A 658 -32.87 10.77 -11.82
CA CYS A 658 -31.83 11.82 -11.94
C CYS A 658 -30.39 11.33 -11.71
N GLY A 659 -30.20 10.12 -11.16
CA GLY A 659 -28.90 9.45 -11.02
C GLY A 659 -27.95 10.01 -9.95
N LEU A 660 -28.33 11.06 -9.23
CA LEU A 660 -27.42 11.72 -8.27
C LEU A 660 -27.01 10.85 -7.07
N CYS A 661 -27.93 10.05 -6.53
CA CYS A 661 -27.61 9.18 -5.40
C CYS A 661 -26.54 8.14 -5.78
N GLY A 662 -26.54 7.65 -7.02
CA GLY A 662 -25.46 6.81 -7.55
C GLY A 662 -24.18 7.62 -7.83
N ALA A 663 -24.28 8.75 -8.54
CA ALA A 663 -23.10 9.48 -9.00
C ALA A 663 -22.34 10.25 -7.92
N TRP A 664 -23.02 10.75 -6.88
CA TRP A 664 -22.40 11.58 -5.83
C TRP A 664 -22.10 10.84 -4.54
N PHE A 665 -22.92 9.84 -4.19
CA PHE A 665 -22.75 9.05 -2.96
C PHE A 665 -22.20 7.64 -3.23
N ALA A 666 -22.35 7.14 -4.47
CA ALA A 666 -21.73 5.92 -5.01
C ALA A 666 -21.92 4.63 -4.18
N CYS A 667 -23.01 4.53 -3.41
CA CYS A 667 -23.28 3.39 -2.54
C CYS A 667 -23.51 2.11 -3.38
N PRO A 668 -22.82 0.98 -3.08
CA PRO A 668 -23.02 -0.28 -3.79
C PRO A 668 -24.40 -0.90 -3.53
N GLY A 669 -25.07 -0.52 -2.43
CA GLY A 669 -26.44 -0.94 -2.14
C GLY A 669 -27.53 -0.21 -2.94
N LEU A 670 -27.17 0.72 -3.84
CA LEU A 670 -28.10 1.39 -4.74
C LEU A 670 -27.91 0.85 -6.17
N ALA A 671 -28.77 -0.06 -6.59
CA ALA A 671 -28.78 -0.59 -7.95
C ALA A 671 -29.53 0.35 -8.89
N ARG A 672 -29.06 0.45 -10.13
CA ARG A 672 -29.72 1.26 -11.17
C ARG A 672 -30.28 0.34 -12.25
N SER A 673 -31.56 0.49 -12.54
CA SER A 673 -32.25 -0.23 -13.61
C SER A 673 -31.95 0.38 -14.98
N ALA A 674 -32.29 -0.34 -16.05
CA ALA A 674 -32.03 0.08 -17.43
C ALA A 674 -32.74 1.39 -17.81
N ASP A 675 -33.90 1.66 -17.22
CA ASP A 675 -34.69 2.89 -17.35
C ASP A 675 -34.19 4.04 -16.44
N GLY A 676 -33.11 3.80 -15.69
CA GLY A 676 -32.39 4.82 -14.92
C GLY A 676 -32.92 5.06 -13.50
N HIS A 677 -34.01 4.42 -13.10
CA HIS A 677 -34.51 4.40 -11.72
C HIS A 677 -33.56 3.63 -10.79
N VAL A 678 -33.74 3.81 -9.49
CA VAL A 678 -32.85 3.27 -8.47
C VAL A 678 -33.66 2.34 -7.57
N SER A 679 -33.09 1.20 -7.21
CA SER A 679 -33.61 0.25 -6.24
C SER A 679 -32.58 -0.03 -5.15
N ILE A 680 -33.03 -0.62 -4.04
CA ILE A 680 -32.12 -1.09 -2.98
C ILE A 680 -31.67 -2.51 -3.32
N ASP A 681 -30.37 -2.69 -3.53
CA ASP A 681 -29.79 -4.03 -3.63
C ASP A 681 -29.54 -4.58 -2.21
N ARG A 682 -30.39 -5.51 -1.80
CA ARG A 682 -30.34 -6.13 -0.46
C ARG A 682 -29.14 -7.05 -0.26
N SER A 683 -28.44 -7.46 -1.31
CA SER A 683 -27.19 -8.24 -1.18
C SER A 683 -26.03 -7.38 -0.67
N TRP A 684 -26.09 -6.06 -0.90
CA TRP A 684 -25.07 -5.10 -0.48
C TRP A 684 -25.55 -4.14 0.61
N CYS A 685 -26.85 -3.83 0.68
CA CYS A 685 -27.38 -2.88 1.66
C CYS A 685 -27.13 -3.36 3.09
N VAL A 686 -26.63 -2.45 3.93
CA VAL A 686 -26.36 -2.71 5.36
C VAL A 686 -27.31 -1.97 6.31
N ASP A 687 -28.35 -1.34 5.77
CA ASP A 687 -29.37 -0.59 6.52
C ASP A 687 -28.79 0.53 7.40
N CYS A 688 -27.78 1.24 6.88
CA CYS A 688 -27.14 2.38 7.57
C CYS A 688 -27.99 3.66 7.62
N GLY A 689 -29.08 3.75 6.85
CA GLY A 689 -29.96 4.93 6.85
C GLY A 689 -29.37 6.23 6.27
N LEU A 690 -28.21 6.22 5.60
CA LEU A 690 -27.58 7.45 5.08
C LEU A 690 -28.22 7.98 3.79
N CYS A 691 -28.72 7.09 2.91
CA CYS A 691 -29.22 7.47 1.59
C CYS A 691 -30.50 8.33 1.55
N PRO A 692 -31.42 8.32 2.54
CA PRO A 692 -32.52 9.29 2.60
C PRO A 692 -32.04 10.74 2.65
N HIS A 693 -30.96 11.03 3.38
CA HIS A 693 -30.38 12.38 3.45
C HIS A 693 -29.73 12.83 2.13
N VAL A 694 -29.37 11.88 1.27
CA VAL A 694 -28.74 12.14 -0.03
C VAL A 694 -29.80 12.50 -1.08
N CYS A 695 -30.94 11.80 -1.07
CA CYS A 695 -32.00 11.97 -2.07
C CYS A 695 -32.71 13.32 -1.96
N GLN A 696 -32.49 14.21 -2.94
CA GLN A 696 -33.16 15.52 -2.95
C GLN A 696 -34.61 15.47 -3.42
N GLN A 697 -35.06 14.33 -3.95
CA GLN A 697 -36.44 14.14 -4.41
C GLN A 697 -37.35 13.56 -3.34
N GLY A 698 -36.82 13.17 -2.17
CA GLY A 698 -37.57 12.43 -1.17
C GLY A 698 -37.94 11.01 -1.61
N ALA A 699 -37.30 10.49 -2.67
CA ALA A 699 -37.61 9.16 -3.22
C ALA A 699 -37.09 8.00 -2.37
N ILE A 700 -36.10 8.23 -1.49
CA ILE A 700 -35.54 7.20 -0.62
C ILE A 700 -35.96 7.56 0.80
N VAL A 701 -36.71 6.67 1.43
CA VAL A 701 -37.27 6.89 2.77
C VAL A 701 -36.84 5.79 3.72
N ALA A 702 -36.74 6.12 5.00
CA ALA A 702 -36.57 5.12 6.05
C ALA A 702 -37.90 4.42 6.28
N GLN A 703 -37.89 3.09 6.41
CA GLN A 703 -39.06 2.35 6.84
C GLN A 703 -39.30 2.63 8.33
N GLU A 704 -40.53 2.95 8.69
CA GLU A 704 -40.92 3.04 10.09
C GLU A 704 -40.82 1.63 10.70
N THR A 705 -39.86 1.41 11.60
CA THR A 705 -39.89 0.22 12.47
C THR A 705 -41.20 0.26 13.26
N PRO A 706 -42.02 -0.80 13.26
CA PRO A 706 -43.12 -0.89 14.21
C PRO A 706 -42.53 -0.74 15.61
N THR A 707 -43.04 0.24 16.38
CA THR A 707 -42.78 0.32 17.81
C THR A 707 -43.04 -1.06 18.41
N PRO A 708 -42.15 -1.65 19.22
CA PRO A 708 -42.48 -2.88 19.93
C PRO A 708 -43.79 -2.61 20.68
N ALA A 709 -44.83 -3.38 20.37
CA ALA A 709 -46.09 -3.28 21.07
C ALA A 709 -45.78 -3.38 22.57
N SER A 710 -46.09 -2.31 23.31
CA SER A 710 -46.06 -2.33 24.76
C SER A 710 -46.87 -3.56 25.20
N GLN A 711 -46.19 -4.55 25.78
CA GLN A 711 -46.88 -5.61 26.49
C GLN A 711 -47.73 -4.93 27.58
N PRO A 712 -49.05 -5.16 27.62
CA PRO A 712 -49.88 -4.63 28.70
C PRO A 712 -49.42 -5.22 30.03
N ALA A 713 -49.46 -4.37 31.06
CA ALA A 713 -48.84 -4.50 32.39
C ALA A 713 -49.13 -5.82 33.13
#